data_AF-A0A6J6DNQ3-F1
#
_entry.id   AF-A0A6J6DNQ3-F1
#
_cell.length_a   1.000
_cell.length_b   1.000
_cell.length_c   1.000
_cell.angle_alpha   90.00
_cell.angle_beta   90.00
_cell.angle_gamma   90.00
#
_symmetry.space_group_name_H-M   'P 1'
#
loop_
_entity.id
_entity.type
_entity.pdbx_description
1 polymer ?
#
loop_
_entity_poly.entity_id
_entity_poly.type
_entity_poly.pdbx_seq_one_letter_code
_entity_poly.pdbx_strand_id
1 'polypeptide(L)'
;MKRLAALLTGGVLILTACGSGNSAPNLDALLRDNVNAGLAPLQNGFAFANFGAAASQEQFDVNDLVTMFGAGACVDGQVDPCAPTAQAAAWARMVNDARQSGHCEGLVVQASARFNQKALPTTAQLPRDNEVLHGVYRAFATQFLPEVQDTAKEWSNRSLVDIVNELTSSLKDGVTDYTMGLYTDKGGHAVLPYAVEFSSDTLAVIKVYDSNWPGMDRYVVIDFEKNEWFFSFSGRDPQQDECVWSGGPGDIDLTSLDARTSAVCPFCGDKTTVTKSMLLIRSTSSDWSVTTPQGTYTPSAATDVQGVNANAIRSATCEDKTKLPEFVIAADSLELTLSLPDDSTAYISNGRSVIEIKTTGKKKREPIQINRDTIIINDSDTTTTVSNDNLAVVVTAPQAQISLGNNNINVSVNNGQETVAVNPANPRQEVTVNQNNEVVVTDATEATNNVAPVIPVTLQQEVQPASLPPATERDLGNAAYVEEVIAAASTTTTLATTRTTLPRATTTPTTAAPSIAGTPNSTTPAPNSTATTTSSTTSSTTSSTTSSTTTTTTIPVNCSGLQLDSNDYGGTPAYSYMFLTRNGSYAQDECYPARVTVRYYSNGGRTNEYANSSQVFTMSFGNTAFAHVCPVSSNGTVTVHWTATPARTAPFNFGAWSASPYSANSIYC
;
A
#
# COMPACT_ATOMS: atom_id res chain seq x y z
N MET A 1 -66.49 -34.85 -10.64
CA MET A 1 -66.22 -36.00 -11.53
C MET A 1 -64.72 -36.05 -11.84
N LYS A 2 -64.14 -37.25 -12.01
CA LYS A 2 -62.83 -37.60 -12.61
C LYS A 2 -61.73 -36.50 -12.55
N ARG A 3 -60.73 -36.60 -11.66
CA ARG A 3 -59.52 -37.45 -11.81
C ARG A 3 -58.98 -37.51 -13.26
N LEU A 4 -57.83 -36.89 -13.49
CA LEU A 4 -56.76 -37.52 -14.25
C LEU A 4 -55.43 -37.21 -13.54
N ALA A 5 -54.59 -38.23 -13.39
CA ALA A 5 -53.23 -38.09 -12.91
C ALA A 5 -52.28 -38.38 -14.08
N ALA A 6 -51.16 -37.66 -14.14
CA ALA A 6 -49.99 -38.06 -14.91
C ALA A 6 -48.79 -37.97 -13.97
N LEU A 7 -48.10 -39.09 -13.81
CA LEU A 7 -46.90 -39.24 -12.99
C LEU A 7 -45.69 -39.39 -13.93
N LEU A 8 -44.48 -39.19 -13.40
CA LEU A 8 -43.17 -39.41 -14.05
C LEU A 8 -42.79 -38.31 -15.07
N THR A 9 -41.52 -37.91 -15.20
CA THR A 9 -40.27 -38.56 -14.76
C THR A 9 -39.27 -37.52 -14.25
N GLY A 10 -38.29 -37.95 -13.45
CA GLY A 10 -37.39 -37.06 -12.72
C GLY A 10 -36.38 -36.28 -13.57
N GLY A 11 -36.03 -35.10 -13.05
CA GLY A 11 -34.93 -34.26 -13.51
C GLY A 11 -34.44 -33.43 -12.33
N VAL A 12 -33.69 -34.06 -11.42
CA VAL A 12 -32.97 -33.32 -10.37
C VAL A 12 -31.83 -32.57 -11.06
N LEU A 13 -32.04 -31.29 -11.37
CA LEU A 13 -30.93 -30.40 -11.68
C LEU A 13 -30.12 -30.22 -10.39
N ILE A 14 -29.07 -31.03 -10.25
CA ILE A 14 -28.00 -30.73 -9.31
C ILE A 14 -27.22 -29.56 -9.91
N LEU A 15 -27.55 -28.35 -9.47
CA LEU A 15 -26.70 -27.17 -9.67
C LEU A 15 -25.48 -27.29 -8.75
N THR A 16 -24.48 -28.09 -9.17
CA THR A 16 -23.12 -28.00 -8.64
C THR A 16 -22.45 -26.76 -9.23
N ALA A 17 -22.73 -25.61 -8.63
CA ALA A 17 -21.89 -24.42 -8.72
C ALA A 17 -20.79 -24.46 -7.63
N CYS A 18 -19.77 -23.62 -7.77
CA CYS A 18 -18.58 -23.54 -6.90
C CYS A 18 -17.64 -24.74 -7.00
N GLY A 19 -17.04 -24.93 -8.19
CA GLY A 19 -15.69 -25.48 -8.30
C GLY A 19 -14.68 -24.34 -8.30
N SER A 20 -13.58 -24.46 -7.54
CA SER A 20 -12.53 -23.45 -7.47
C SER A 20 -11.83 -23.23 -8.82
N GLY A 21 -11.29 -22.02 -9.04
CA GLY A 21 -10.76 -21.51 -10.32
C GLY A 21 -9.51 -22.19 -10.90
N ASN A 22 -9.16 -23.40 -10.48
CA ASN A 22 -8.00 -24.17 -10.95
C ASN A 22 -8.30 -25.05 -12.19
N SER A 23 -9.32 -24.71 -12.97
CA SER A 23 -9.56 -25.40 -14.25
C SER A 23 -8.55 -24.92 -15.31
N ALA A 24 -8.09 -25.82 -16.17
CA ALA A 24 -7.17 -25.43 -17.25
C ALA A 24 -7.82 -24.36 -18.16
N PRO A 25 -7.08 -23.33 -18.59
CA PRO A 25 -7.65 -22.21 -19.34
C PRO A 25 -8.23 -22.65 -20.69
N ASN A 26 -9.46 -22.21 -20.97
CA ASN A 26 -10.15 -22.54 -22.20
C ASN A 26 -9.73 -21.62 -23.36
N LEU A 27 -8.59 -21.94 -23.98
CA LEU A 27 -7.99 -21.18 -25.08
C LEU A 27 -8.89 -21.05 -26.33
N ASP A 28 -9.87 -21.94 -26.52
CA ASP A 28 -10.82 -21.85 -27.64
C ASP A 28 -11.84 -20.71 -27.45
N ALA A 29 -12.06 -20.27 -26.20
CA ALA A 29 -12.95 -19.16 -25.86
C ALA A 29 -12.24 -17.78 -25.80
N LEU A 30 -10.93 -17.74 -26.01
CA LEU A 30 -10.11 -16.53 -25.88
C LEU A 30 -10.25 -15.59 -27.09
N LEU A 31 -10.70 -14.37 -26.84
CA LEU A 31 -10.85 -13.28 -27.81
C LEU A 31 -9.47 -12.65 -28.10
N ARG A 32 -8.83 -13.08 -29.19
CA ARG A 32 -7.47 -12.68 -29.60
C ARG A 32 -7.42 -11.35 -30.39
N ASP A 33 -8.30 -10.41 -30.08
CA ASP A 33 -8.31 -9.09 -30.72
C ASP A 33 -7.34 -8.14 -29.99
N ASN A 34 -6.44 -7.48 -30.74
CA ASN A 34 -5.68 -6.37 -30.20
C ASN A 34 -6.58 -5.13 -30.08
N VAL A 35 -6.71 -4.57 -28.88
CA VAL A 35 -7.59 -3.42 -28.59
C VAL A 35 -6.89 -2.37 -27.74
N ASN A 36 -7.31 -1.11 -27.89
CA ASN A 36 -6.79 0.01 -27.12
C ASN A 36 -7.91 1.06 -26.98
N ALA A 37 -8.23 1.46 -25.74
CA ALA A 37 -9.27 2.44 -25.46
C ALA A 37 -8.89 3.88 -25.88
N GLY A 38 -7.61 4.14 -26.17
CA GLY A 38 -7.09 5.45 -26.53
C GLY A 38 -6.58 6.28 -25.34
N LEU A 39 -6.50 5.68 -24.14
CA LEU A 39 -5.89 6.31 -22.97
C LEU A 39 -4.36 6.37 -23.16
N ALA A 40 -3.78 7.56 -23.06
CA ALA A 40 -2.33 7.78 -23.07
C ALA A 40 -1.83 8.11 -21.66
N PRO A 41 -1.03 7.25 -20.99
CA PRO A 41 -0.59 7.46 -19.60
C PRO A 41 0.04 8.83 -19.34
N LEU A 42 0.83 9.37 -20.28
CA LEU A 42 1.46 10.69 -20.22
C LEU A 42 0.48 11.89 -20.28
N GLN A 43 -0.78 11.68 -20.67
CA GLN A 43 -1.81 12.72 -20.76
C GLN A 43 -2.96 12.49 -19.77
N ASN A 44 -3.35 11.23 -19.58
CA ASN A 44 -4.55 10.79 -18.88
C ASN A 44 -4.28 10.16 -17.50
N GLY A 45 -3.03 9.79 -17.20
CA GLY A 45 -2.57 9.50 -15.84
C GLY A 45 -2.16 10.78 -15.10
N PHE A 46 -1.97 10.71 -13.78
CA PHE A 46 -1.38 11.82 -13.01
C PHE A 46 0.12 11.95 -13.30
N ALA A 47 0.68 13.17 -13.24
CA ALA A 47 2.13 13.40 -13.44
C ALA A 47 2.99 13.10 -12.20
N PHE A 48 2.37 12.99 -11.02
CA PHE A 48 3.00 12.69 -9.74
C PHE A 48 2.79 11.21 -9.36
N ALA A 49 3.78 10.60 -8.68
CA ALA A 49 3.65 9.25 -8.16
C ALA A 49 2.61 9.15 -7.05
N ASN A 50 2.07 7.95 -6.89
CA ASN A 50 1.55 7.44 -5.65
C ASN A 50 2.47 7.75 -4.45
N PHE A 51 1.88 7.96 -3.29
CA PHE A 51 2.53 8.44 -2.08
C PHE A 51 1.81 7.89 -0.86
N GLY A 52 2.54 7.53 0.20
CA GLY A 52 1.96 7.24 1.51
C GLY A 52 1.43 8.51 2.19
N ALA A 53 0.50 8.36 3.14
CA ALA A 53 -0.22 9.50 3.73
C ALA A 53 0.70 10.57 4.35
N ALA A 54 1.86 10.20 4.90
CA ALA A 54 2.84 11.13 5.48
C ALA A 54 3.39 12.20 4.50
N ALA A 55 3.21 12.02 3.19
CA ALA A 55 3.60 13.01 2.18
C ALA A 55 2.58 14.17 1.99
N SER A 56 1.49 14.18 2.75
CA SER A 56 0.48 15.25 2.82
C SER A 56 0.00 15.45 4.26
N GLN A 57 -0.59 16.61 4.58
CA GLN A 57 -1.34 16.80 5.83
C GLN A 57 -2.85 16.55 5.62
N GLU A 58 -3.31 16.58 4.38
CA GLU A 58 -4.73 16.41 4.02
C GLU A 58 -5.25 15.01 4.41
N GLN A 59 -6.53 14.96 4.78
CA GLN A 59 -7.27 13.76 5.19
C GLN A 59 -8.54 13.64 4.35
N PHE A 60 -9.06 12.42 4.23
CA PHE A 60 -10.46 12.22 3.85
C PHE A 60 -11.34 12.83 4.95
N ASP A 61 -12.18 13.81 4.61
CA ASP A 61 -12.80 14.70 5.61
C ASP A 61 -14.34 14.69 5.60
N VAL A 62 -14.95 15.64 6.33
CA VAL A 62 -16.41 15.80 6.38
C VAL A 62 -16.99 16.29 5.05
N ASN A 63 -16.25 17.10 4.28
CA ASN A 63 -16.68 17.53 2.95
C ASN A 63 -16.67 16.35 1.98
N ASP A 64 -15.71 15.45 2.09
CA ASP A 64 -15.68 14.19 1.33
C ASP A 64 -16.86 13.28 1.67
N LEU A 65 -17.17 13.10 2.97
CA LEU A 65 -18.36 12.38 3.43
C LEU A 65 -19.66 12.97 2.86
N VAL A 66 -19.83 14.30 2.91
CA VAL A 66 -20.99 15.00 2.33
C VAL A 66 -21.03 14.83 0.81
N THR A 67 -19.88 14.89 0.13
CA THR A 67 -19.79 14.73 -1.32
C THR A 67 -20.19 13.33 -1.77
N MET A 68 -19.83 12.29 -1.00
CA MET A 68 -20.14 10.90 -1.33
C MET A 68 -21.55 10.46 -0.90
N PHE A 69 -22.04 10.90 0.27
CA PHE A 69 -23.23 10.34 0.91
C PHE A 69 -24.29 11.37 1.32
N GLY A 70 -24.01 12.66 1.12
CA GLY A 70 -24.92 13.78 1.41
C GLY A 70 -25.43 13.75 2.85
N ALA A 71 -26.75 13.97 3.00
CA ALA A 71 -27.43 13.98 4.30
C ALA A 71 -27.29 12.65 5.08
N GLY A 72 -26.90 11.55 4.42
CA GLY A 72 -26.67 10.26 5.09
C GLY A 72 -25.46 10.23 6.01
N ALA A 73 -24.48 11.13 5.81
CA ALA A 73 -23.29 11.23 6.67
C ALA A 73 -23.46 12.18 7.87
N CYS A 74 -24.50 13.02 7.88
CA CYS A 74 -24.62 14.13 8.82
C CYS A 74 -25.73 13.92 9.86
N VAL A 75 -25.49 14.39 11.09
CA VAL A 75 -26.48 14.41 12.16
C VAL A 75 -27.74 15.18 11.70
N ASP A 76 -28.91 14.59 11.97
CA ASP A 76 -30.23 15.09 11.56
C ASP A 76 -30.38 15.41 10.05
N GLY A 77 -29.48 14.86 9.21
CA GLY A 77 -29.44 15.13 7.77
C GLY A 77 -28.99 16.54 7.38
N GLN A 78 -28.44 17.33 8.31
CA GLN A 78 -28.01 18.70 8.04
C GLN A 78 -26.65 18.71 7.34
N VAL A 79 -26.63 19.08 6.05
CA VAL A 79 -25.40 19.04 5.22
C VAL A 79 -24.54 20.32 5.30
N ASP A 80 -25.11 21.43 5.77
CA ASP A 80 -24.41 22.73 5.88
C ASP A 80 -24.85 23.49 7.15
N PRO A 81 -24.00 23.60 8.19
CA PRO A 81 -22.74 22.87 8.36
C PRO A 81 -23.01 21.39 8.71
N CYS A 82 -22.32 20.46 8.05
CA CYS A 82 -22.38 19.05 8.43
C CYS A 82 -21.58 18.78 9.71
N ALA A 83 -22.27 18.27 10.74
CA ALA A 83 -21.63 17.50 11.81
C ALA A 83 -21.75 16.01 11.43
N PRO A 84 -20.64 15.25 11.29
CA PRO A 84 -20.72 13.84 10.90
C PRO A 84 -21.37 13.01 12.01
N THR A 85 -22.16 12.01 11.64
CA THR A 85 -22.59 10.97 12.60
C THR A 85 -21.36 10.22 13.10
N ALA A 86 -21.42 9.66 14.30
CA ALA A 86 -20.28 8.92 14.86
C ALA A 86 -19.89 7.71 13.99
N GLN A 87 -20.87 7.05 13.35
CA GLN A 87 -20.64 5.96 12.41
C GLN A 87 -19.97 6.44 11.11
N ALA A 88 -20.37 7.60 10.56
CA ALA A 88 -19.72 8.20 9.39
C ALA A 88 -18.27 8.63 9.70
N ALA A 89 -18.04 9.23 10.86
CA ALA A 89 -16.70 9.60 11.33
C ALA A 89 -15.80 8.37 11.52
N ALA A 90 -16.32 7.28 12.08
CA ALA A 90 -15.60 6.02 12.22
C ALA A 90 -15.25 5.37 10.86
N TRP A 91 -16.16 5.44 9.88
CA TRP A 91 -15.86 4.99 8.51
C TRP A 91 -14.78 5.85 7.85
N ALA A 92 -14.80 7.18 8.04
CA ALA A 92 -13.74 8.06 7.58
C ALA A 92 -12.38 7.75 8.24
N ARG A 93 -12.34 7.38 9.53
CA ARG A 93 -11.11 6.90 10.19
C ARG A 93 -10.57 5.63 9.53
N MET A 94 -11.43 4.66 9.21
CA MET A 94 -11.04 3.45 8.48
C MET A 94 -10.42 3.78 7.11
N VAL A 95 -11.03 4.68 6.34
CA VAL A 95 -10.49 5.14 5.04
C VAL A 95 -9.13 5.82 5.21
N ASN A 96 -8.99 6.68 6.22
CA ASN A 96 -7.73 7.37 6.50
C ASN A 96 -6.64 6.44 7.06
N ASP A 97 -6.99 5.33 7.71
CA ASP A 97 -6.03 4.31 8.11
C ASP A 97 -5.59 3.47 6.91
N ALA A 98 -6.50 2.99 6.06
CA ALA A 98 -6.13 2.16 4.91
C ALA A 98 -5.23 2.88 3.88
N ARG A 99 -5.37 4.19 3.70
CA ARG A 99 -4.59 4.98 2.72
C ARG A 99 -3.15 5.31 3.17
N GLN A 100 -2.73 4.89 4.35
CA GLN A 100 -1.40 5.22 4.88
C GLN A 100 -0.29 4.65 3.99
N SER A 101 -0.48 3.42 3.53
CA SER A 101 0.41 2.65 2.66
C SER A 101 0.49 3.24 1.24
N GLY A 102 -0.59 3.86 0.75
CA GLY A 102 -0.66 4.49 -0.57
C GLY A 102 -2.09 4.82 -1.02
N HIS A 103 -2.18 5.40 -2.22
CA HIS A 103 -3.41 5.85 -2.86
C HIS A 103 -3.61 5.25 -4.27
N CYS A 104 -2.93 4.14 -4.61
CA CYS A 104 -2.92 3.55 -5.96
C CYS A 104 -4.32 3.47 -6.57
N GLU A 105 -5.24 2.84 -5.83
CA GLU A 105 -6.66 2.67 -6.18
C GLU A 105 -7.35 4.00 -6.50
N GLY A 106 -7.23 5.00 -5.62
CA GLY A 106 -7.84 6.31 -5.84
C GLY A 106 -7.27 7.05 -7.06
N LEU A 107 -5.98 6.86 -7.35
CA LEU A 107 -5.31 7.45 -8.51
C LEU A 107 -5.77 6.80 -9.82
N VAL A 108 -5.92 5.48 -9.86
CA VAL A 108 -6.38 4.77 -11.07
C VAL A 108 -7.88 4.99 -11.34
N VAL A 109 -8.70 4.99 -10.28
CA VAL A 109 -10.14 5.31 -10.39
C VAL A 109 -10.36 6.74 -10.88
N GLN A 110 -9.65 7.74 -10.32
CA GLN A 110 -9.76 9.13 -10.81
C GLN A 110 -9.25 9.29 -12.24
N ALA A 111 -8.10 8.69 -12.59
CA ALA A 111 -7.57 8.75 -13.95
C ALA A 111 -8.57 8.18 -14.96
N SER A 112 -9.19 7.04 -14.65
CA SER A 112 -10.19 6.39 -15.48
C SER A 112 -11.47 7.23 -15.64
N ALA A 113 -12.07 7.66 -14.52
CA ALA A 113 -13.29 8.47 -14.55
C ALA A 113 -13.10 9.76 -15.37
N ARG A 114 -11.94 10.43 -15.23
CA ARG A 114 -11.58 11.61 -16.03
C ARG A 114 -11.36 11.31 -17.50
N PHE A 115 -10.75 10.17 -17.83
CA PHE A 115 -10.54 9.73 -19.21
C PHE A 115 -11.89 9.49 -19.92
N ASN A 116 -12.76 8.66 -19.31
CA ASN A 116 -14.10 8.37 -19.83
C ASN A 116 -14.94 9.63 -20.04
N GLN A 117 -14.88 10.58 -19.08
CA GLN A 117 -15.58 11.86 -19.16
C GLN A 117 -14.90 12.88 -20.10
N LYS A 118 -13.72 12.59 -20.64
CA LYS A 118 -12.89 13.48 -21.49
C LYS A 118 -12.63 14.83 -20.80
N ALA A 119 -12.37 14.78 -19.49
CA ALA A 119 -12.28 15.94 -18.62
C ALA A 119 -11.06 16.83 -18.97
N LEU A 120 -11.26 18.15 -18.89
CA LEU A 120 -10.22 19.16 -19.07
C LEU A 120 -10.03 19.98 -17.77
N PRO A 121 -8.80 20.42 -17.42
CA PRO A 121 -7.52 20.05 -18.05
C PRO A 121 -7.25 18.54 -17.93
N THR A 122 -6.32 17.98 -18.72
CA THR A 122 -6.10 16.53 -18.70
C THR A 122 -5.50 16.10 -17.35
N THR A 123 -5.63 14.82 -16.96
CA THR A 123 -5.16 14.34 -15.64
C THR A 123 -3.68 14.64 -15.39
N ALA A 124 -2.82 14.58 -16.41
CA ALA A 124 -1.40 14.89 -16.31
C ALA A 124 -1.11 16.38 -16.03
N GLN A 125 -2.08 17.27 -16.30
CA GLN A 125 -2.00 18.71 -16.04
C GLN A 125 -2.51 19.08 -14.64
N LEU A 126 -3.09 18.13 -13.89
CA LEU A 126 -3.55 18.38 -12.53
C LEU A 126 -2.36 18.47 -11.55
N PRO A 127 -2.24 19.55 -10.77
CA PRO A 127 -1.27 19.63 -9.68
C PRO A 127 -1.64 18.65 -8.55
N ARG A 128 -0.69 18.35 -7.68
CA ARG A 128 -0.96 17.62 -6.43
C ARG A 128 -1.38 18.58 -5.32
N ASP A 129 -2.51 19.27 -5.54
CA ASP A 129 -3.13 20.19 -4.57
C ASP A 129 -4.32 19.56 -3.83
N ASN A 130 -4.90 20.29 -2.89
CA ASN A 130 -5.94 19.78 -2.00
C ASN A 130 -7.19 19.31 -2.77
N GLU A 131 -7.67 20.06 -3.78
CA GLU A 131 -8.88 19.69 -4.53
C GLU A 131 -8.67 18.34 -5.26
N VAL A 132 -7.51 18.19 -5.89
CA VAL A 132 -7.12 16.96 -6.57
C VAL A 132 -6.94 15.80 -5.58
N LEU A 133 -6.31 16.06 -4.43
CA LEU A 133 -6.12 15.07 -3.37
C LEU A 133 -7.44 14.56 -2.79
N HIS A 134 -8.39 15.44 -2.45
CA HIS A 134 -9.72 15.04 -1.98
C HIS A 134 -10.48 14.22 -3.05
N GLY A 135 -10.33 14.57 -4.34
CA GLY A 135 -10.83 13.74 -5.44
C GLY A 135 -10.26 12.31 -5.41
N VAL A 136 -8.93 12.17 -5.25
CA VAL A 136 -8.26 10.88 -5.10
C VAL A 136 -8.69 10.15 -3.83
N TYR A 137 -8.93 10.85 -2.72
CA TYR A 137 -9.36 10.24 -1.46
C TYR A 137 -10.78 9.68 -1.55
N ARG A 138 -11.73 10.41 -2.15
CA ARG A 138 -13.08 9.89 -2.42
C ARG A 138 -13.06 8.66 -3.32
N ALA A 139 -12.24 8.70 -4.36
CA ALA A 139 -12.07 7.55 -5.25
C ALA A 139 -11.47 6.33 -4.53
N PHE A 140 -10.42 6.53 -3.73
CA PHE A 140 -9.84 5.48 -2.89
C PHE A 140 -10.88 4.90 -1.92
N ALA A 141 -11.70 5.76 -1.30
CA ALA A 141 -12.73 5.35 -0.34
C ALA A 141 -13.83 4.45 -0.96
N THR A 142 -14.05 4.52 -2.29
CA THR A 142 -15.03 3.64 -2.96
C THR A 142 -14.70 2.15 -2.85
N GLN A 143 -13.43 1.77 -2.62
CA GLN A 143 -13.07 0.36 -2.47
C GLN A 143 -13.71 -0.29 -1.23
N PHE A 144 -14.14 0.48 -0.22
CA PHE A 144 -14.80 -0.04 0.98
C PHE A 144 -16.33 -0.12 0.85
N LEU A 145 -16.87 0.11 -0.35
CA LEU A 145 -18.28 -0.04 -0.66
C LEU A 145 -18.59 -1.51 -1.00
N PRO A 146 -19.61 -2.14 -0.38
CA PRO A 146 -19.89 -3.56 -0.57
C PRO A 146 -20.10 -4.00 -2.01
N GLU A 147 -20.72 -3.17 -2.85
CA GLU A 147 -20.97 -3.45 -4.28
C GLU A 147 -19.68 -3.48 -5.11
N VAL A 148 -18.70 -2.67 -4.72
CA VAL A 148 -17.38 -2.60 -5.33
C VAL A 148 -16.58 -3.86 -4.96
N GLN A 149 -16.68 -4.30 -3.71
CA GLN A 149 -16.06 -5.52 -3.20
C GLN A 149 -16.72 -6.79 -3.75
N ASP A 150 -18.04 -6.78 -3.95
CA ASP A 150 -18.76 -7.87 -4.60
C ASP A 150 -18.34 -8.00 -6.08
N THR A 151 -18.10 -6.88 -6.76
CA THR A 151 -17.55 -6.87 -8.13
C THR A 151 -16.12 -7.45 -8.17
N ALA A 152 -15.23 -6.94 -7.31
CA ALA A 152 -13.84 -7.44 -7.20
C ALA A 152 -13.81 -8.95 -6.93
N LYS A 153 -14.61 -9.42 -5.97
CA LYS A 153 -14.75 -10.83 -5.63
C LYS A 153 -15.40 -11.66 -6.73
N GLU A 154 -16.34 -11.12 -7.51
CA GLU A 154 -16.87 -11.84 -8.66
C GLU A 154 -15.74 -12.09 -9.68
N TRP A 155 -14.95 -11.06 -9.99
CA TRP A 155 -13.85 -11.15 -10.95
C TRP A 155 -12.67 -11.98 -10.46
N SER A 156 -12.33 -11.94 -9.17
CA SER A 156 -11.27 -12.80 -8.61
C SER A 156 -11.62 -14.30 -8.72
N ASN A 157 -12.90 -14.65 -8.80
CA ASN A 157 -13.37 -16.02 -9.02
C ASN A 157 -13.44 -16.43 -10.51
N ARG A 158 -13.06 -15.54 -11.45
CA ARG A 158 -13.03 -15.83 -12.90
C ARG A 158 -11.68 -16.40 -13.32
N SER A 159 -11.63 -17.00 -14.51
CA SER A 159 -10.36 -17.43 -15.11
C SER A 159 -9.60 -16.25 -15.74
N LEU A 160 -8.30 -16.41 -15.95
CA LEU A 160 -7.49 -15.41 -16.68
C LEU A 160 -8.03 -15.18 -18.11
N VAL A 161 -8.64 -16.19 -18.73
CA VAL A 161 -9.29 -16.07 -20.05
C VAL A 161 -10.50 -15.16 -19.98
N ASP A 162 -11.34 -15.29 -18.95
CA ASP A 162 -12.53 -14.44 -18.76
C ASP A 162 -12.13 -12.97 -18.50
N ILE A 163 -11.12 -12.74 -17.65
CA ILE A 163 -10.58 -11.40 -17.34
C ILE A 163 -10.04 -10.73 -18.61
N VAL A 164 -9.24 -11.43 -19.41
CA VAL A 164 -8.72 -10.89 -20.67
C VAL A 164 -9.83 -10.69 -21.69
N ASN A 165 -10.82 -11.58 -21.77
CA ASN A 165 -11.97 -11.43 -22.65
C ASN A 165 -12.82 -10.19 -22.33
N GLU A 166 -13.00 -9.87 -21.04
CA GLU A 166 -13.72 -8.67 -20.60
C GLU A 166 -12.97 -7.40 -20.97
N LEU A 167 -11.65 -7.35 -20.71
CA LEU A 167 -10.81 -6.22 -21.12
C LEU A 167 -10.80 -6.07 -22.65
N THR A 168 -10.65 -7.17 -23.40
CA THR A 168 -10.72 -7.15 -24.87
C THR A 168 -12.09 -6.68 -25.38
N SER A 169 -13.16 -6.88 -24.62
CA SER A 169 -14.51 -6.46 -25.02
C SER A 169 -14.79 -5.00 -24.66
N SER A 170 -14.62 -4.62 -23.39
CA SER A 170 -14.90 -3.28 -22.85
C SER A 170 -14.04 -2.17 -23.46
N LEU A 171 -12.73 -2.42 -23.66
CA LEU A 171 -11.81 -1.41 -24.21
C LEU A 171 -12.11 -1.02 -25.66
N LYS A 172 -12.93 -1.79 -26.40
CA LYS A 172 -13.34 -1.47 -27.79
C LYS A 172 -14.21 -0.21 -27.87
N ASP A 173 -14.92 0.13 -26.80
CA ASP A 173 -15.80 1.29 -26.76
C ASP A 173 -15.07 2.62 -26.50
N GLY A 174 -13.74 2.58 -26.33
CA GLY A 174 -12.91 3.76 -26.12
C GLY A 174 -12.99 4.32 -24.69
N VAL A 175 -13.25 3.45 -23.72
CA VAL A 175 -13.41 3.72 -22.28
C VAL A 175 -12.62 2.71 -21.46
N THR A 176 -12.36 3.02 -20.19
CA THR A 176 -11.58 2.16 -19.26
C THR A 176 -12.41 1.78 -18.02
N ASP A 177 -13.53 1.09 -18.22
CA ASP A 177 -14.57 0.90 -17.17
C ASP A 177 -14.17 0.01 -15.98
N TYR A 178 -12.97 -0.56 -15.98
CA TYR A 178 -12.43 -1.38 -14.91
C TYR A 178 -11.07 -0.85 -14.43
N THR A 179 -10.87 -0.84 -13.11
CA THR A 179 -9.52 -0.92 -12.52
C THR A 179 -9.17 -2.39 -12.31
N MET A 180 -7.88 -2.71 -12.21
CA MET A 180 -7.40 -4.08 -12.07
C MET A 180 -6.55 -4.22 -10.79
N GLY A 181 -7.00 -5.07 -9.88
CA GLY A 181 -6.26 -5.46 -8.69
C GLY A 181 -5.26 -6.57 -9.01
N LEU A 182 -4.04 -6.47 -8.49
CA LEU A 182 -2.98 -7.47 -8.60
C LEU A 182 -2.49 -7.82 -7.20
N TYR A 183 -2.49 -9.09 -6.81
CA TYR A 183 -2.22 -9.51 -5.44
C TYR A 183 -1.13 -10.59 -5.37
N THR A 184 -0.35 -10.56 -4.30
CA THR A 184 0.67 -11.56 -3.97
C THR A 184 0.70 -11.77 -2.45
N ASP A 185 1.47 -12.74 -1.96
CA ASP A 185 1.80 -12.86 -0.53
C ASP A 185 2.60 -11.65 -0.01
N LYS A 186 3.31 -10.95 -0.90
CA LYS A 186 3.96 -9.65 -0.64
C LYS A 186 2.93 -8.51 -0.59
N GLY A 187 1.74 -8.70 -1.14
CA GLY A 187 0.52 -7.89 -1.03
C GLY A 187 0.03 -7.32 -2.37
N GLY A 188 -0.82 -6.29 -2.32
CA GLY A 188 -1.62 -5.83 -3.46
C GLY A 188 -1.16 -4.54 -4.16
N HIS A 189 -1.69 -4.33 -5.37
CA HIS A 189 -1.54 -3.12 -6.17
C HIS A 189 -2.75 -2.89 -7.07
N ALA A 190 -3.05 -1.63 -7.39
CA ALA A 190 -4.14 -1.26 -8.30
C ALA A 190 -3.58 -0.52 -9.51
N VAL A 191 -3.92 -1.01 -10.71
CA VAL A 191 -3.48 -0.47 -12.01
C VAL A 191 -4.68 -0.21 -12.92
N LEU A 192 -4.53 0.67 -13.91
CA LEU A 192 -5.59 0.99 -14.87
C LEU A 192 -5.30 0.35 -16.24
N PRO A 193 -5.95 -0.77 -16.61
CA PRO A 193 -5.81 -1.35 -17.95
C PRO A 193 -6.37 -0.41 -19.03
N TYR A 194 -5.67 -0.31 -20.16
CA TYR A 194 -6.11 0.53 -21.29
C TYR A 194 -5.94 -0.11 -22.68
N ALA A 195 -5.16 -1.17 -22.81
CA ALA A 195 -5.01 -1.93 -24.05
C ALA A 195 -4.74 -3.41 -23.76
N VAL A 196 -5.15 -4.28 -24.69
CA VAL A 196 -4.78 -5.70 -24.72
C VAL A 196 -4.13 -5.99 -26.07
N GLU A 197 -2.96 -6.61 -26.04
CA GLU A 197 -2.19 -7.03 -27.22
C GLU A 197 -1.89 -8.53 -27.11
N PHE A 198 -2.14 -9.30 -28.16
CA PHE A 198 -1.76 -10.71 -28.22
C PHE A 198 -0.40 -10.84 -28.91
N SER A 199 0.51 -11.52 -28.23
CA SER A 199 1.88 -11.73 -28.70
C SER A 199 2.11 -13.16 -29.21
N SER A 200 1.28 -14.09 -28.77
CA SER A 200 1.07 -15.42 -29.34
C SER A 200 -0.38 -15.85 -29.10
N ASP A 201 -0.76 -17.05 -29.55
CA ASP A 201 -2.06 -17.65 -29.22
C ASP A 201 -2.27 -17.97 -27.73
N THR A 202 -1.20 -17.87 -26.92
CA THR A 202 -1.10 -18.27 -25.51
C THR A 202 -0.52 -17.18 -24.59
N LEU A 203 -0.22 -15.98 -25.13
CA LEU A 203 0.39 -14.87 -24.39
C LEU A 203 -0.32 -13.55 -24.71
N ALA A 204 -0.95 -12.97 -23.69
CA ALA A 204 -1.58 -11.65 -23.75
C ALA A 204 -0.80 -10.61 -22.93
N VAL A 205 -0.91 -9.36 -23.38
CA VAL A 205 -0.20 -8.19 -22.88
C VAL A 205 -1.24 -7.13 -22.55
N ILE A 206 -1.47 -6.91 -21.27
CA ILE A 206 -2.36 -5.85 -20.79
C ILE A 206 -1.50 -4.62 -20.51
N LYS A 207 -1.63 -3.57 -21.31
CA LYS A 207 -0.97 -2.29 -21.02
C LYS A 207 -1.74 -1.59 -19.91
N VAL A 208 -1.03 -1.03 -18.93
CA VAL A 208 -1.63 -0.38 -17.77
C VAL A 208 -1.00 0.98 -17.47
N TYR A 209 -1.83 1.93 -17.04
CA TYR A 209 -1.33 3.08 -16.30
C TYR A 209 -1.10 2.65 -14.84
N ASP A 210 0.16 2.75 -14.41
CA ASP A 210 0.59 2.47 -13.05
C ASP A 210 0.93 3.80 -12.34
N SER A 211 0.23 4.07 -11.24
CA SER A 211 0.43 5.29 -10.46
C SER A 211 1.74 5.31 -9.66
N ASN A 212 2.42 4.17 -9.47
CA ASN A 212 3.78 4.14 -8.91
C ASN A 212 4.83 4.63 -9.91
N TRP A 213 4.55 4.53 -11.22
CA TRP A 213 5.49 4.84 -12.31
C TRP A 213 4.85 5.75 -13.38
N PRO A 214 4.38 6.97 -13.03
CA PRO A 214 3.49 7.73 -13.90
C PRO A 214 4.20 8.25 -15.15
N GLY A 215 3.62 7.92 -16.30
CA GLY A 215 4.14 8.25 -17.63
C GLY A 215 5.04 7.17 -18.25
N MET A 216 5.45 6.16 -17.48
CA MET A 216 6.19 5.00 -17.99
C MET A 216 5.25 4.01 -18.68
N ASP A 217 5.74 3.32 -19.71
CA ASP A 217 5.08 2.13 -20.24
C ASP A 217 5.15 0.99 -19.22
N ARG A 218 4.01 0.61 -18.66
CA ARG A 218 3.85 -0.45 -17.64
C ARG A 218 2.75 -1.42 -18.06
N TYR A 219 2.83 -2.64 -17.54
CA TYR A 219 2.06 -3.73 -18.13
C TYR A 219 1.99 -5.00 -17.28
N VAL A 220 0.95 -5.80 -17.51
CA VAL A 220 0.79 -7.16 -17.01
C VAL A 220 0.89 -8.13 -18.19
N VAL A 221 1.69 -9.17 -18.06
CA VAL A 221 1.74 -10.30 -19.02
C VAL A 221 0.89 -11.43 -18.49
N ILE A 222 0.02 -11.99 -19.32
CA ILE A 222 -0.78 -13.19 -19.02
C ILE A 222 -0.24 -14.35 -19.84
N ASP A 223 0.24 -15.39 -19.16
CA ASP A 223 0.71 -16.65 -19.75
C ASP A 223 -0.37 -17.72 -19.54
N PHE A 224 -1.13 -18.00 -20.60
CA PHE A 224 -2.21 -18.99 -20.55
C PHE A 224 -1.71 -20.44 -20.63
N GLU A 225 -0.45 -20.69 -20.98
CA GLU A 225 0.12 -22.05 -20.91
C GLU A 225 0.46 -22.43 -19.47
N LYS A 226 1.01 -21.48 -18.71
CA LYS A 226 1.26 -21.64 -17.27
C LYS A 226 0.03 -21.38 -16.40
N ASN A 227 -0.96 -20.65 -16.93
CA ASN A 227 -2.10 -20.10 -16.20
C ASN A 227 -1.65 -19.15 -15.08
N GLU A 228 -0.69 -18.28 -15.42
CA GLU A 228 -0.02 -17.32 -14.53
C GLU A 228 -0.04 -15.92 -15.15
N TRP A 229 0.11 -14.89 -14.32
CA TRP A 229 0.38 -13.52 -14.75
C TRP A 229 1.71 -13.00 -14.17
N PHE A 230 2.29 -11.98 -14.80
CA PHE A 230 3.54 -11.32 -14.37
C PHE A 230 3.42 -9.80 -14.42
N PHE A 231 3.94 -9.11 -13.41
CA PHE A 231 3.93 -7.63 -13.31
C PHE A 231 5.23 -7.10 -12.70
N SER A 232 5.84 -6.08 -13.32
CA SER A 232 6.94 -5.34 -12.69
C SER A 232 6.39 -4.30 -11.73
N PHE A 233 6.52 -4.56 -10.43
CA PHE A 233 6.14 -3.61 -9.38
C PHE A 233 7.29 -2.67 -9.01
N SER A 234 8.52 -3.18 -8.92
CA SER A 234 9.63 -2.52 -8.20
C SER A 234 10.73 -1.99 -9.12
N GLY A 235 10.93 -2.62 -10.27
CA GLY A 235 11.95 -2.26 -11.26
C GLY A 235 11.56 -1.00 -12.04
N ARG A 236 12.51 -0.08 -12.26
CA ARG A 236 12.33 1.06 -13.18
C ARG A 236 12.13 0.56 -14.61
N ASP A 237 12.97 -0.39 -15.03
CA ASP A 237 12.81 -1.15 -16.26
C ASP A 237 11.94 -2.39 -15.96
N PRO A 238 10.74 -2.52 -16.57
CA PRO A 238 9.89 -3.69 -16.38
C PRO A 238 10.53 -5.02 -16.80
N GLN A 239 11.54 -5.00 -17.68
CA GLN A 239 12.23 -6.18 -18.20
C GLN A 239 13.34 -6.69 -17.26
N GLN A 240 13.78 -5.86 -16.31
CA GLN A 240 14.91 -6.13 -15.40
C GLN A 240 14.50 -6.05 -13.92
N ASP A 241 13.22 -6.29 -13.60
CA ASP A 241 12.72 -6.28 -12.23
C ASP A 241 13.10 -7.56 -11.47
N GLU A 242 14.16 -7.46 -10.65
CA GLU A 242 14.58 -8.52 -9.72
C GLU A 242 13.47 -8.91 -8.71
N CYS A 243 12.45 -8.07 -8.55
CA CYS A 243 11.31 -8.24 -7.66
C CYS A 243 9.97 -8.34 -8.42
N VAL A 244 9.98 -8.92 -9.63
CA VAL A 244 8.76 -9.19 -10.43
C VAL A 244 7.70 -9.93 -9.59
N TRP A 245 6.44 -9.54 -9.75
CA TRP A 245 5.29 -10.21 -9.15
C TRP A 245 4.72 -11.23 -10.11
N SER A 246 4.15 -12.30 -9.55
CA SER A 246 3.40 -13.29 -10.28
C SER A 246 2.27 -13.87 -9.43
N GLY A 247 1.17 -14.25 -10.07
CA GLY A 247 0.04 -14.92 -9.45
C GLY A 247 -0.77 -15.70 -10.50
N GLY A 248 -1.86 -16.35 -10.07
CA GLY A 248 -2.79 -17.07 -10.95
C GLY A 248 -4.22 -16.53 -10.89
N PRO A 249 -5.22 -17.32 -11.31
CA PRO A 249 -6.63 -17.04 -10.98
C PRO A 249 -6.81 -16.91 -9.46
N GLY A 250 -7.60 -15.94 -9.02
CA GLY A 250 -7.74 -15.57 -7.59
C GLY A 250 -6.79 -14.46 -7.13
N ASP A 251 -5.61 -14.33 -7.75
CA ASP A 251 -4.59 -13.32 -7.41
C ASP A 251 -4.74 -12.02 -8.24
N ILE A 252 -5.79 -11.91 -9.03
CA ILE A 252 -6.09 -10.79 -9.94
C ILE A 252 -7.60 -10.57 -10.00
N ASP A 253 -8.04 -9.31 -10.00
CA ASP A 253 -9.45 -8.95 -10.18
C ASP A 253 -9.65 -7.78 -11.14
N LEU A 254 -10.91 -7.56 -11.52
CA LEU A 254 -11.38 -6.34 -12.15
C LEU A 254 -12.44 -5.70 -11.25
N THR A 255 -12.37 -4.39 -11.10
CA THR A 255 -13.33 -3.64 -10.27
C THR A 255 -13.97 -2.53 -11.12
N SER A 256 -15.29 -2.66 -11.37
CA SER A 256 -16.05 -1.77 -12.24
C SER A 256 -16.17 -0.35 -11.69
N LEU A 257 -16.12 0.66 -12.57
CA LEU A 257 -16.50 2.03 -12.25
C LEU A 257 -17.99 2.20 -11.96
N ASP A 258 -18.88 1.46 -12.64
CA ASP A 258 -20.33 1.61 -12.46
C ASP A 258 -20.78 1.17 -11.06
N ALA A 259 -20.18 0.10 -10.54
CA ALA A 259 -20.37 -0.34 -9.16
C ALA A 259 -20.01 0.75 -8.13
N ARG A 260 -19.01 1.60 -8.42
CA ARG A 260 -18.60 2.71 -7.54
C ARG A 260 -19.59 3.88 -7.57
N THR A 261 -20.24 4.12 -8.70
CA THR A 261 -21.22 5.21 -8.87
C THR A 261 -22.65 4.82 -8.48
N SER A 262 -22.96 3.54 -8.43
CA SER A 262 -24.28 2.99 -8.04
C SER A 262 -24.36 2.49 -6.60
N ALA A 263 -23.22 2.30 -5.93
CA ALA A 263 -23.14 1.82 -4.55
C ALA A 263 -23.91 2.67 -3.53
N VAL A 264 -24.49 2.03 -2.51
CA VAL A 264 -25.21 2.70 -1.43
C VAL A 264 -24.31 3.00 -0.23
N CYS A 265 -24.74 3.97 0.58
CA CYS A 265 -24.04 4.35 1.81
C CYS A 265 -23.96 3.18 2.82
N PRO A 266 -22.74 2.71 3.19
CA PRO A 266 -22.57 1.52 4.02
C PRO A 266 -22.83 1.76 5.52
N PHE A 267 -23.16 2.99 5.94
CA PHE A 267 -23.38 3.38 7.34
C PHE A 267 -24.64 4.22 7.57
N CYS A 268 -25.55 4.33 6.59
CA CYS A 268 -26.73 5.21 6.68
C CYS A 268 -27.93 4.60 7.46
N GLY A 269 -27.66 3.96 8.59
CA GLY A 269 -28.66 3.39 9.50
C GLY A 269 -29.61 2.39 8.83
N ASP A 270 -30.90 2.42 9.20
CA ASP A 270 -31.94 1.50 8.69
C ASP A 270 -32.20 1.59 7.17
N LYS A 271 -31.58 2.55 6.46
CA LYS A 271 -31.60 2.61 4.98
C LYS A 271 -30.56 1.70 4.34
N THR A 272 -29.66 1.11 5.12
CA THR A 272 -28.61 0.21 4.63
C THR A 272 -29.18 -1.16 4.26
N THR A 273 -28.78 -1.67 3.10
CA THR A 273 -29.08 -3.04 2.65
C THR A 273 -27.91 -4.00 2.90
N VAL A 274 -26.91 -3.58 3.67
CA VAL A 274 -25.67 -4.34 3.91
C VAL A 274 -25.94 -5.61 4.72
N THR A 275 -25.58 -6.75 4.12
CA THR A 275 -25.67 -8.11 4.67
C THR A 275 -24.29 -8.74 4.93
N LYS A 276 -23.22 -7.99 4.69
CA LYS A 276 -21.82 -8.40 4.70
C LYS A 276 -21.01 -7.53 5.66
N SER A 277 -19.84 -7.99 6.07
CA SER A 277 -18.90 -7.19 6.85
C SER A 277 -17.68 -6.86 6.00
N MET A 278 -17.37 -5.56 5.91
CA MET A 278 -16.09 -5.07 5.42
C MET A 278 -15.14 -4.88 6.59
N LEU A 279 -13.92 -5.38 6.50
CA LEU A 279 -12.89 -5.20 7.50
C LEU A 279 -11.63 -4.57 6.89
N LEU A 280 -10.97 -3.75 7.70
CA LEU A 280 -9.57 -3.38 7.53
C LEU A 280 -8.81 -3.93 8.74
N ILE A 281 -7.81 -4.79 8.53
CA ILE A 281 -6.96 -5.31 9.63
C ILE A 281 -5.51 -4.95 9.32
N ARG A 282 -4.87 -4.19 10.22
CA ARG A 282 -3.42 -3.99 10.25
C ARG A 282 -2.86 -4.60 11.52
N SER A 283 -1.78 -5.37 11.40
CA SER A 283 -1.15 -6.03 12.55
C SER A 283 0.37 -6.09 12.40
N THR A 284 1.05 -6.29 13.52
CA THR A 284 2.49 -6.60 13.56
C THR A 284 2.81 -8.06 13.21
N SER A 285 1.79 -8.91 13.01
CA SER A 285 1.96 -10.31 12.60
C SER A 285 0.86 -10.78 11.64
N SER A 286 1.06 -11.95 11.03
CA SER A 286 0.04 -12.69 10.28
C SER A 286 -0.70 -13.74 11.11
N ASP A 287 -0.53 -13.72 12.44
CA ASP A 287 -1.07 -14.72 13.38
C ASP A 287 -2.57 -14.49 13.69
N TRP A 288 -3.18 -13.43 13.13
CA TRP A 288 -4.60 -13.12 13.30
C TRP A 288 -5.51 -14.03 12.47
N SER A 289 -6.79 -14.09 12.85
CA SER A 289 -7.81 -14.84 12.10
C SER A 289 -9.19 -14.21 12.15
N VAL A 290 -9.93 -14.35 11.04
CA VAL A 290 -11.36 -14.03 10.93
C VAL A 290 -12.13 -15.34 10.78
N THR A 291 -13.00 -15.65 11.74
CA THR A 291 -13.90 -16.82 11.68
C THR A 291 -15.30 -16.36 11.33
N THR A 292 -15.92 -17.04 10.37
CA THR A 292 -17.33 -16.94 9.98
C THR A 292 -18.02 -18.30 10.20
N PRO A 293 -19.36 -18.42 10.06
CA PRO A 293 -20.03 -19.72 10.07
C PRO A 293 -19.53 -20.72 9.03
N GLN A 294 -18.84 -20.27 7.97
CA GLN A 294 -18.30 -21.13 6.89
C GLN A 294 -16.85 -21.57 7.12
N GLY A 295 -16.15 -21.01 8.12
CA GLY A 295 -14.77 -21.37 8.43
C GLY A 295 -13.92 -20.20 8.92
N THR A 296 -12.64 -20.50 9.18
CA THR A 296 -11.65 -19.55 9.70
C THR A 296 -10.61 -19.23 8.64
N TYR A 297 -10.54 -17.97 8.24
CA TYR A 297 -9.45 -17.43 7.43
C TYR A 297 -8.31 -16.94 8.35
N THR A 298 -7.07 -17.24 7.97
CA THR A 298 -5.86 -16.59 8.51
C THR A 298 -4.84 -16.43 7.39
N PRO A 299 -4.14 -15.28 7.28
CA PRO A 299 -3.13 -15.10 6.24
C PRO A 299 -2.00 -16.14 6.31
N SER A 300 -1.70 -16.64 7.51
CA SER A 300 -0.62 -17.59 7.77
C SER A 300 -0.83 -18.99 7.17
N ALA A 301 -2.07 -19.38 6.86
CA ALA A 301 -2.42 -20.74 6.43
C ALA A 301 -2.73 -20.89 4.93
N ALA A 302 -2.90 -19.78 4.19
CA ALA A 302 -3.32 -19.76 2.79
C ALA A 302 -4.59 -20.61 2.50
N THR A 303 -5.51 -20.68 3.47
CA THR A 303 -6.78 -21.40 3.34
C THR A 303 -7.85 -20.47 2.79
N ASP A 304 -8.32 -20.78 1.58
CA ASP A 304 -9.54 -20.21 1.03
C ASP A 304 -10.77 -20.62 1.87
N VAL A 305 -11.69 -19.69 2.11
CA VAL A 305 -12.87 -19.86 2.97
C VAL A 305 -14.08 -19.30 2.25
N GLN A 306 -15.07 -20.16 1.99
CA GLN A 306 -16.27 -19.76 1.26
C GLN A 306 -16.92 -18.52 1.89
N GLY A 307 -17.05 -17.47 1.08
CA GLY A 307 -17.67 -16.21 1.47
C GLY A 307 -16.70 -15.17 2.05
N VAL A 308 -15.44 -15.51 2.32
CA VAL A 308 -14.39 -14.57 2.74
C VAL A 308 -13.43 -14.31 1.57
N ASN A 309 -13.31 -13.06 1.15
CA ASN A 309 -12.21 -12.59 0.30
C ASN A 309 -11.32 -11.68 1.16
N ALA A 310 -9.99 -11.82 1.04
CA ALA A 310 -9.03 -11.12 1.91
C ALA A 310 -7.76 -10.76 1.14
N ASN A 311 -7.63 -9.47 0.82
CA ASN A 311 -6.60 -8.93 -0.06
C ASN A 311 -5.65 -8.03 0.74
N ALA A 312 -4.34 -8.25 0.63
CA ALA A 312 -3.34 -7.42 1.29
C ALA A 312 -3.10 -6.08 0.54
N ILE A 313 -2.85 -4.98 1.26
CA ILE A 313 -2.73 -3.63 0.67
C ILE A 313 -1.27 -3.22 0.33
N ARG A 314 -0.28 -3.80 1.03
CA ARG A 314 1.19 -3.68 0.81
C ARG A 314 1.86 -2.31 1.01
N SER A 315 3.10 -2.33 1.53
CA SER A 315 4.17 -1.35 1.23
C SER A 315 5.21 -1.88 0.23
N ALA A 316 5.76 -0.98 -0.59
CA ALA A 316 6.70 -1.28 -1.67
C ALA A 316 8.09 -1.80 -1.20
N THR A 317 8.18 -3.05 -0.70
CA THR A 317 9.36 -3.54 0.06
C THR A 317 10.40 -4.39 -0.67
N CYS A 318 10.08 -4.99 -1.83
CA CYS A 318 10.77 -6.18 -2.41
C CYS A 318 10.81 -7.46 -1.53
N GLU A 319 11.16 -7.33 -0.25
CA GLU A 319 11.35 -8.38 0.77
C GLU A 319 10.29 -9.50 0.72
N ASP A 320 10.71 -10.73 1.01
CA ASP A 320 9.87 -11.94 0.93
C ASP A 320 8.71 -11.99 1.92
N LYS A 321 8.65 -11.07 2.90
CA LYS A 321 7.52 -10.91 3.81
C LYS A 321 7.33 -9.43 4.15
N THR A 322 6.07 -8.98 4.13
CA THR A 322 5.68 -7.67 4.67
C THR A 322 5.84 -7.65 6.19
N LYS A 323 6.60 -6.67 6.70
CA LYS A 323 6.83 -6.49 8.15
C LYS A 323 5.59 -6.02 8.92
N LEU A 324 4.66 -5.38 8.22
CA LEU A 324 3.37 -4.92 8.74
C LEU A 324 2.29 -5.36 7.74
N PRO A 325 1.72 -6.57 7.89
CA PRO A 325 0.57 -7.01 7.11
C PRO A 325 -0.64 -6.11 7.35
N GLU A 326 -1.22 -5.65 6.25
CA GLU A 326 -2.47 -4.89 6.19
C GLU A 326 -3.37 -5.51 5.12
N PHE A 327 -4.63 -5.75 5.47
CA PHE A 327 -5.60 -6.45 4.63
C PHE A 327 -6.96 -5.74 4.62
N VAL A 328 -7.57 -5.66 3.43
CA VAL A 328 -9.03 -5.51 3.29
C VAL A 328 -9.64 -6.90 3.27
N ILE A 329 -10.72 -7.11 4.02
CA ILE A 329 -11.47 -8.38 4.03
C ILE A 329 -12.95 -8.10 3.79
N ALA A 330 -13.53 -8.77 2.80
CA ALA A 330 -14.97 -8.83 2.55
C ALA A 330 -15.50 -10.19 3.00
N ALA A 331 -16.35 -10.21 4.03
CA ALA A 331 -16.98 -11.42 4.56
C ALA A 331 -18.49 -11.41 4.32
N ASP A 332 -19.02 -12.46 3.68
CA ASP A 332 -20.46 -12.71 3.46
C ASP A 332 -21.20 -13.11 4.77
N SER A 333 -20.89 -12.43 5.88
CA SER A 333 -21.45 -12.67 7.20
C SER A 333 -21.49 -11.39 8.04
N LEU A 334 -22.53 -11.25 8.87
CA LEU A 334 -22.60 -10.28 9.99
C LEU A 334 -22.22 -10.90 11.34
N GLU A 335 -21.99 -12.22 11.37
CA GLU A 335 -21.46 -12.99 12.50
C GLU A 335 -19.99 -13.31 12.22
N LEU A 336 -19.12 -12.77 13.06
CA LEU A 336 -17.67 -12.87 12.99
C LEU A 336 -17.09 -13.22 14.36
N THR A 337 -15.97 -13.92 14.37
CA THR A 337 -15.12 -14.05 15.55
C THR A 337 -13.68 -13.72 15.17
N LEU A 338 -13.10 -12.71 15.83
CA LEU A 338 -11.77 -12.19 15.54
C LEU A 338 -10.75 -12.65 16.59
N SER A 339 -9.60 -13.14 16.12
CA SER A 339 -8.42 -13.39 16.94
C SER A 339 -7.32 -12.39 16.56
N LEU A 340 -6.89 -11.56 17.51
CA LEU A 340 -5.87 -10.52 17.33
C LEU A 340 -4.78 -10.69 18.39
N PRO A 341 -3.84 -11.65 18.24
CA PRO A 341 -2.88 -12.02 19.29
C PRO A 341 -1.74 -11.00 19.51
N ASP A 342 -1.54 -10.06 18.57
CA ASP A 342 -0.45 -9.08 18.56
C ASP A 342 -0.99 -7.63 18.56
N ASP A 343 -0.09 -6.64 18.58
CA ASP A 343 -0.43 -5.24 18.28
C ASP A 343 -1.17 -5.17 16.95
N SER A 344 -2.43 -4.72 16.99
CA SER A 344 -3.32 -4.68 15.81
C SER A 344 -4.33 -3.53 15.91
N THR A 345 -4.71 -2.97 14.75
CA THR A 345 -5.95 -2.23 14.56
C THR A 345 -6.86 -3.02 13.63
N ALA A 346 -8.15 -3.07 13.96
CA ALA A 346 -9.16 -3.67 13.10
C ALA A 346 -10.41 -2.80 13.05
N TYR A 347 -10.84 -2.41 11.85
CA TYR A 347 -12.14 -1.80 11.61
C TYR A 347 -13.08 -2.84 11.02
N ILE A 348 -14.37 -2.77 11.38
CA ILE A 348 -15.44 -3.63 10.87
C ILE A 348 -16.65 -2.74 10.57
N SER A 349 -17.03 -2.62 9.30
CA SER A 349 -18.22 -1.92 8.83
C SER A 349 -19.25 -2.94 8.36
N ASN A 350 -20.40 -3.02 9.04
CA ASN A 350 -21.38 -4.09 8.86
C ASN A 350 -22.82 -3.58 8.61
N GLY A 351 -22.96 -2.34 8.13
CA GLY A 351 -24.25 -1.66 7.95
C GLY A 351 -24.81 -1.09 9.26
N ARG A 352 -24.99 -1.97 10.26
CA ARG A 352 -25.55 -1.63 11.58
C ARG A 352 -24.60 -0.82 12.45
N SER A 353 -23.30 -0.96 12.23
CA SER A 353 -22.27 -0.28 13.01
C SER A 353 -20.96 -0.16 12.25
N VAL A 354 -20.10 0.73 12.72
CA VAL A 354 -18.65 0.66 12.49
C VAL A 354 -17.99 0.41 13.84
N ILE A 355 -17.22 -0.67 13.91
CA ILE A 355 -16.49 -1.12 15.09
C ILE A 355 -15.00 -0.90 14.82
N GLU A 356 -14.29 -0.28 15.74
CA GLU A 356 -12.85 -0.05 15.71
C GLU A 356 -12.24 -0.75 16.94
N ILE A 357 -11.31 -1.68 16.72
CA ILE A 357 -10.68 -2.50 17.74
C ILE A 357 -9.18 -2.22 17.73
N LYS A 358 -8.60 -2.03 18.92
CA LYS A 358 -7.17 -1.84 19.13
C LYS A 358 -6.66 -2.79 20.21
N THR A 359 -5.69 -3.63 19.86
CA THR A 359 -5.01 -4.54 20.77
C THR A 359 -3.58 -4.10 21.02
N THR A 360 -3.08 -4.25 22.25
CA THR A 360 -1.68 -3.91 22.60
C THR A 360 -0.97 -5.07 23.32
N GLY A 361 0.24 -5.38 22.91
CA GLY A 361 1.08 -6.49 23.37
C GLY A 361 0.79 -7.82 22.66
N LYS A 362 1.83 -8.65 22.51
CA LYS A 362 1.68 -10.06 22.07
C LYS A 362 1.26 -10.94 23.25
N LYS A 363 0.05 -11.51 23.19
CA LYS A 363 -0.46 -12.46 24.18
C LYS A 363 -1.55 -13.37 23.60
N LYS A 364 -1.82 -14.49 24.27
CA LYS A 364 -3.05 -15.24 24.01
C LYS A 364 -4.23 -14.40 24.50
N ARG A 365 -5.14 -14.02 23.59
CA ARG A 365 -6.44 -13.40 23.89
C ARG A 365 -7.55 -14.42 23.72
N GLU A 366 -8.65 -14.20 24.43
CA GLU A 366 -9.92 -14.83 24.05
C GLU A 366 -10.47 -14.11 22.80
N PRO A 367 -11.09 -14.82 21.83
CA PRO A 367 -11.58 -14.19 20.61
C PRO A 367 -12.70 -13.17 20.87
N ILE A 368 -12.69 -12.11 20.07
CA ILE A 368 -13.73 -11.07 20.08
C ILE A 368 -14.88 -11.55 19.21
N GLN A 369 -16.08 -11.64 19.77
CA GLN A 369 -17.28 -12.07 19.04
C GLN A 369 -18.06 -10.85 18.57
N ILE A 370 -18.41 -10.79 17.29
CA ILE A 370 -19.13 -9.69 16.66
C ILE A 370 -20.31 -10.26 15.90
N ASN A 371 -21.51 -9.93 16.35
CA ASN A 371 -22.77 -10.16 15.64
C ASN A 371 -23.38 -8.82 15.25
N ARG A 372 -24.42 -8.84 14.41
CA ARG A 372 -25.14 -7.63 13.95
C ARG A 372 -25.46 -6.63 15.07
N ASP A 373 -25.96 -7.10 16.20
CA ASP A 373 -26.43 -6.26 17.31
C ASP A 373 -25.68 -6.47 18.63
N THR A 374 -24.65 -7.34 18.67
CA THR A 374 -23.91 -7.66 19.91
C THR A 374 -22.42 -7.84 19.67
N ILE A 375 -21.58 -7.21 20.49
CA ILE A 375 -20.13 -7.42 20.52
C ILE A 375 -19.74 -7.92 21.93
N ILE A 376 -18.92 -8.97 22.01
CA ILE A 376 -18.42 -9.53 23.27
C ILE A 376 -16.89 -9.49 23.27
N ILE A 377 -16.32 -8.87 24.32
CA ILE A 377 -14.89 -8.70 24.54
C ILE A 377 -14.53 -9.32 25.90
N ASN A 378 -13.46 -10.10 25.95
CA ASN A 378 -12.93 -10.73 27.17
C ASN A 378 -11.41 -10.46 27.29
N ASP A 379 -11.01 -9.19 27.19
CA ASP A 379 -9.60 -8.77 27.30
C ASP A 379 -9.47 -7.33 27.83
N SER A 380 -8.69 -7.13 28.90
CA SER A 380 -8.36 -5.83 29.47
C SER A 380 -7.50 -4.94 28.56
N ASP A 381 -6.74 -5.55 27.64
CA ASP A 381 -5.76 -4.84 26.80
C ASP A 381 -6.28 -4.70 25.35
N THR A 382 -7.60 -4.74 25.22
CA THR A 382 -8.37 -4.47 24.00
C THR A 382 -9.27 -3.27 24.24
N THR A 383 -9.05 -2.19 23.50
CA THR A 383 -9.99 -1.06 23.42
C THR A 383 -10.89 -1.27 22.21
N THR A 384 -12.20 -1.16 22.40
CA THR A 384 -13.20 -1.31 21.34
C THR A 384 -14.09 -0.07 21.30
N THR A 385 -14.08 0.63 20.17
CA THR A 385 -15.01 1.73 19.86
C THR A 385 -16.12 1.20 18.96
N VAL A 386 -17.38 1.33 19.37
CA VAL A 386 -18.55 0.93 18.55
C VAL A 386 -19.38 2.17 18.24
N SER A 387 -19.61 2.43 16.95
CA SER A 387 -20.42 3.55 16.47
C SER A 387 -21.63 3.05 15.67
N ASN A 388 -22.82 3.53 16.00
CA ASN A 388 -24.10 3.19 15.35
C ASN A 388 -24.92 4.48 15.23
N ASP A 389 -25.15 4.94 13.99
CA ASP A 389 -25.65 6.28 13.69
C ASP A 389 -24.84 7.37 14.44
N ASN A 390 -25.48 8.30 15.16
CA ASN A 390 -24.82 9.33 15.96
C ASN A 390 -24.45 8.87 17.39
N LEU A 391 -24.66 7.60 17.74
CA LEU A 391 -24.25 7.05 19.03
C LEU A 391 -22.89 6.36 18.91
N ALA A 392 -22.02 6.59 19.88
CA ALA A 392 -20.77 5.84 19.98
C ALA A 392 -20.36 5.56 21.44
N VAL A 393 -19.69 4.43 21.62
CA VAL A 393 -19.09 4.05 22.89
C VAL A 393 -17.66 3.55 22.71
N VAL A 394 -16.74 4.03 23.54
CA VAL A 394 -15.38 3.48 23.67
C VAL A 394 -15.37 2.58 24.91
N VAL A 395 -14.88 1.35 24.82
CA VAL A 395 -14.89 0.39 25.92
C VAL A 395 -13.52 -0.23 26.11
N THR A 396 -13.00 -0.17 27.34
CA THR A 396 -11.80 -0.90 27.78
C THR A 396 -12.10 -1.60 29.10
N ALA A 397 -12.30 -2.91 29.08
CA ALA A 397 -12.75 -3.68 30.24
C ALA A 397 -12.30 -5.15 30.17
N PRO A 398 -11.99 -5.81 31.31
CA PRO A 398 -11.63 -7.24 31.32
C PRO A 398 -12.70 -8.16 30.70
N GLN A 399 -13.97 -7.75 30.80
CA GLN A 399 -15.12 -8.40 30.17
C GLN A 399 -16.21 -7.35 29.89
N ALA A 400 -16.68 -7.30 28.65
CA ALA A 400 -17.79 -6.44 28.23
C ALA A 400 -18.68 -7.13 27.19
N GLN A 401 -19.99 -6.90 27.29
CA GLN A 401 -20.95 -7.14 26.22
C GLN A 401 -21.58 -5.81 25.81
N ILE A 402 -21.35 -5.39 24.58
CA ILE A 402 -21.94 -4.20 23.95
C ILE A 402 -23.15 -4.67 23.15
N SER A 403 -24.33 -4.09 23.40
CA SER A 403 -25.60 -4.46 22.74
C SER A 403 -26.25 -3.25 22.08
N LEU A 404 -26.54 -3.35 20.78
CA LEU A 404 -27.06 -2.28 19.93
C LEU A 404 -28.60 -2.32 19.86
N GLY A 405 -29.25 -1.32 20.46
CA GLY A 405 -30.64 -1.02 20.19
C GLY A 405 -30.79 -0.06 19.00
N ASN A 406 -32.03 0.34 18.70
CA ASN A 406 -32.29 1.30 17.62
C ASN A 406 -31.84 2.72 17.96
N ASN A 407 -32.00 3.14 19.22
CA ASN A 407 -31.64 4.47 19.72
C ASN A 407 -30.82 4.39 21.03
N ASN A 408 -30.13 3.28 21.27
CA ASN A 408 -29.19 3.16 22.39
C ASN A 408 -28.08 2.14 22.12
N ILE A 409 -26.97 2.29 22.84
CA ILE A 409 -25.92 1.27 22.95
C ILE A 409 -25.78 0.97 24.44
N ASN A 410 -25.97 -0.29 24.83
CA ASN A 410 -25.87 -0.73 26.23
C ASN A 410 -24.58 -1.53 26.41
N VAL A 411 -23.70 -1.07 27.30
CA VAL A 411 -22.45 -1.76 27.66
C VAL A 411 -22.63 -2.42 29.02
N SER A 412 -22.66 -3.75 29.01
CA SER A 412 -22.76 -4.61 30.18
C SER A 412 -21.37 -5.07 30.60
N VAL A 413 -20.97 -4.81 31.84
CA VAL A 413 -19.64 -5.13 32.40
C VAL A 413 -19.76 -5.87 33.73
N ASN A 414 -18.64 -6.32 34.31
CA ASN A 414 -18.62 -7.00 35.62
C ASN A 414 -19.59 -8.21 35.67
N ASN A 415 -19.57 -9.08 34.66
CA ASN A 415 -20.53 -10.19 34.48
C ASN A 415 -22.01 -9.75 34.40
N GLY A 416 -22.28 -8.53 33.93
CA GLY A 416 -23.63 -7.97 33.82
C GLY A 416 -24.23 -7.49 35.13
N GLN A 417 -23.40 -7.23 36.15
CA GLN A 417 -23.82 -6.56 37.37
C GLN A 417 -24.05 -5.05 37.15
N GLU A 418 -23.35 -4.46 36.18
CA GLU A 418 -23.45 -3.05 35.83
C GLU A 418 -23.71 -2.87 34.34
N THR A 419 -24.45 -1.82 33.98
CA THR A 419 -24.79 -1.50 32.59
C THR A 419 -24.79 0.01 32.39
N VAL A 420 -24.01 0.47 31.41
CA VAL A 420 -23.94 1.87 30.96
C VAL A 420 -24.73 1.99 29.66
N ALA A 421 -25.57 3.03 29.53
CA ALA A 421 -26.48 3.21 28.39
C ALA A 421 -26.22 4.51 27.64
N VAL A 422 -25.54 4.42 26.50
CA VAL A 422 -25.35 5.51 25.54
C VAL A 422 -26.66 5.74 24.78
N ASN A 423 -27.10 6.98 24.67
CA ASN A 423 -28.41 7.36 24.12
C ASN A 423 -28.39 8.84 23.68
N PRO A 424 -29.40 9.38 22.96
CA PRO A 424 -29.35 10.74 22.44
C PRO A 424 -29.10 11.88 23.45
N ALA A 425 -29.34 11.68 24.74
CA ALA A 425 -29.00 12.67 25.78
C ALA A 425 -27.53 12.60 26.24
N ASN A 426 -26.87 11.45 26.07
CA ASN A 426 -25.44 11.23 26.31
C ASN A 426 -24.91 10.35 25.16
N PRO A 427 -24.74 10.91 23.94
CA PRO A 427 -24.59 10.12 22.72
C PRO A 427 -23.20 9.49 22.56
N ARG A 428 -22.20 9.94 23.33
CA ARG A 428 -20.79 9.59 23.18
C ARG A 428 -20.18 9.37 24.55
N GLN A 429 -19.91 8.12 24.91
CA GLN A 429 -19.35 7.77 26.23
C GLN A 429 -18.11 6.88 26.10
N GLU A 430 -17.20 7.02 27.05
CA GLU A 430 -16.10 6.08 27.25
C GLU A 430 -16.36 5.33 28.55
N VAL A 431 -16.21 4.01 28.53
CA VAL A 431 -16.48 3.09 29.64
C VAL A 431 -15.20 2.30 29.91
N THR A 432 -14.53 2.64 31.00
CA THR A 432 -13.32 1.93 31.44
C THR A 432 -13.58 1.20 32.75
N VAL A 433 -13.22 -0.09 32.81
CA VAL A 433 -13.23 -0.87 34.06
C VAL A 433 -11.81 -0.98 34.58
N ASN A 434 -11.55 -0.39 35.75
CA ASN A 434 -10.20 -0.38 36.33
C ASN A 434 -9.86 -1.70 37.05
N GLN A 435 -8.62 -1.81 37.55
CA GLN A 435 -8.12 -3.02 38.23
C GLN A 435 -8.87 -3.40 39.52
N ASN A 436 -9.71 -2.49 40.07
CA ASN A 436 -10.57 -2.74 41.22
C ASN A 436 -12.01 -3.13 40.84
N ASN A 437 -12.26 -3.41 39.55
CA ASN A 437 -13.59 -3.59 38.93
C ASN A 437 -14.52 -2.36 39.03
N GLU A 438 -13.99 -1.17 39.34
CA GLU A 438 -14.78 0.06 39.33
C GLU A 438 -14.99 0.56 37.90
N VAL A 439 -16.25 0.87 37.57
CA VAL A 439 -16.67 1.37 36.26
C VAL A 439 -16.58 2.90 36.23
N VAL A 440 -15.72 3.42 35.36
CA VAL A 440 -15.56 4.86 35.11
C VAL A 440 -16.23 5.19 33.78
N VAL A 441 -17.09 6.21 33.77
CA VAL A 441 -17.76 6.70 32.56
C VAL A 441 -17.38 8.16 32.30
N THR A 442 -16.83 8.42 31.11
CA THR A 442 -16.36 9.73 30.65
C THR A 442 -17.03 10.12 29.32
N ASP A 443 -16.89 11.39 28.93
CA ASP A 443 -17.33 11.86 27.60
C ASP A 443 -16.32 11.43 26.53
N ALA A 444 -16.79 10.86 25.41
CA ALA A 444 -15.94 10.37 24.32
C ALA A 444 -16.03 11.21 23.04
N THR A 445 -16.45 12.48 23.13
CA THR A 445 -16.76 13.31 21.96
C THR A 445 -15.54 13.52 21.08
N GLU A 446 -14.38 13.87 21.63
CA GLU A 446 -13.15 14.10 20.85
C GLU A 446 -12.67 12.83 20.12
N ALA A 447 -12.70 11.68 20.80
CA ALA A 447 -12.29 10.39 20.24
C ALA A 447 -13.21 9.89 19.12
N THR A 448 -14.50 10.25 19.15
CA THR A 448 -15.52 9.71 18.24
C THR A 448 -15.93 10.67 17.10
N ASN A 449 -15.75 11.99 17.25
CA ASN A 449 -16.03 12.97 16.18
C ASN A 449 -14.92 13.13 15.16
N ASN A 450 -13.68 12.81 15.52
CA ASN A 450 -12.57 12.99 14.59
C ASN A 450 -12.62 11.95 13.44
N VAL A 451 -12.20 12.40 12.26
CA VAL A 451 -12.03 11.57 11.04
C VAL A 451 -10.58 11.11 10.87
N ALA A 452 -9.66 11.57 11.73
CA ALA A 452 -8.24 11.26 11.65
C ALA A 452 -7.96 9.86 12.23
N PRO A 453 -7.04 9.07 11.62
CA PRO A 453 -6.81 7.70 12.05
C PRO A 453 -5.89 7.67 13.29
N VAL A 454 -6.25 6.91 14.33
CA VAL A 454 -5.49 6.84 15.59
C VAL A 454 -4.57 5.62 15.61
N ILE A 455 -3.55 5.67 14.75
CA ILE A 455 -2.66 4.52 14.48
C ILE A 455 -1.58 4.40 15.57
N PRO A 456 -1.47 3.26 16.27
CA PRO A 456 -0.37 2.98 17.20
C PRO A 456 0.98 3.13 16.52
N VAL A 457 1.99 3.68 17.22
CA VAL A 457 3.34 3.90 16.66
C VAL A 457 3.96 2.58 16.14
N THR A 458 3.65 1.44 16.76
CA THR A 458 4.07 0.10 16.32
C THR A 458 3.44 -0.37 15.01
N LEU A 459 2.38 0.31 14.55
CA LEU A 459 1.63 0.03 13.31
C LEU A 459 1.73 1.20 12.30
N GLN A 460 2.52 2.23 12.58
CA GLN A 460 2.83 3.29 11.62
C GLN A 460 3.87 2.79 10.61
N GLN A 461 3.68 3.15 9.36
CA GLN A 461 4.52 2.66 8.26
C GLN A 461 5.27 3.82 7.59
N GLU A 462 6.60 3.68 7.49
CA GLU A 462 7.42 4.60 6.73
C GLU A 462 7.41 4.21 5.25
N VAL A 463 6.48 4.78 4.49
CA VAL A 463 6.45 4.63 3.03
C VAL A 463 7.48 5.57 2.41
N GLN A 464 8.65 5.03 2.07
CA GLN A 464 9.65 5.75 1.28
C GLN A 464 9.08 6.02 -0.12
N PRO A 465 8.96 7.28 -0.58
CA PRO A 465 8.49 7.57 -1.92
C PRO A 465 9.54 7.08 -2.93
N ALA A 466 9.11 6.30 -3.92
CA ALA A 466 9.97 5.93 -5.04
C ALA A 466 10.49 7.22 -5.71
N SER A 467 11.82 7.37 -5.82
CA SER A 467 12.40 8.51 -6.52
C SER A 467 12.16 8.35 -8.02
N LEU A 468 11.04 8.89 -8.50
CA LEU A 468 10.72 8.89 -9.92
C LEU A 468 11.87 9.50 -10.72
N PRO A 469 12.24 8.89 -11.86
CA PRO A 469 13.15 9.54 -12.78
C PRO A 469 12.55 10.87 -13.31
N PRO A 470 13.41 11.78 -13.82
CA PRO A 470 12.95 13.01 -14.48
C PRO A 470 11.90 12.70 -15.55
N ALA A 471 10.90 13.58 -15.72
CA ALA A 471 9.81 13.33 -16.69
C ALA A 471 10.31 13.11 -18.13
N THR A 472 11.45 13.72 -18.50
CA THR A 472 12.15 13.53 -19.77
C THR A 472 12.78 12.14 -19.95
N GLU A 473 12.96 11.38 -18.86
CA GLU A 473 13.44 10.00 -18.87
C GLU A 473 12.32 8.98 -18.54
N ARG A 474 11.05 9.42 -18.63
CA ARG A 474 9.87 8.54 -18.56
C ARG A 474 9.28 8.21 -19.94
N ASP A 475 9.87 8.76 -21.00
CA ASP A 475 9.59 8.37 -22.37
C ASP A 475 10.19 6.99 -22.66
N LEU A 476 9.34 5.99 -22.94
CA LEU A 476 9.75 4.64 -23.31
C LEU A 476 8.78 4.04 -24.34
N GLY A 477 8.76 4.60 -25.55
CA GLY A 477 8.27 3.87 -26.73
C GLY A 477 9.16 2.66 -27.03
N ASN A 478 9.02 1.57 -26.27
CA ASN A 478 9.90 0.40 -26.32
C ASN A 478 9.23 -0.78 -27.04
N ALA A 479 9.58 -0.96 -28.32
CA ALA A 479 8.96 -1.95 -29.21
C ALA A 479 9.40 -3.41 -28.96
N ALA A 480 10.40 -3.64 -28.08
CA ALA A 480 10.95 -4.97 -27.79
C ALA A 480 10.23 -5.68 -26.61
N TYR A 481 8.91 -5.49 -26.50
CA TYR A 481 8.16 -5.81 -25.29
C TYR A 481 8.18 -7.30 -24.89
N VAL A 482 8.06 -8.24 -25.84
CA VAL A 482 7.57 -9.61 -25.54
C VAL A 482 8.68 -10.64 -25.34
N GLU A 483 9.57 -10.80 -26.33
CA GLU A 483 10.49 -11.94 -26.40
C GLU A 483 11.51 -11.94 -25.24
N GLU A 484 11.93 -10.77 -24.76
CA GLU A 484 12.88 -10.64 -23.65
C GLU A 484 12.22 -10.80 -22.27
N VAL A 485 10.95 -10.40 -22.08
CA VAL A 485 10.26 -10.53 -20.78
C VAL A 485 10.02 -12.00 -20.44
N ILE A 486 9.63 -12.81 -21.41
CA ILE A 486 9.42 -14.26 -21.22
C ILE A 486 10.75 -14.97 -20.96
N ALA A 487 11.83 -14.54 -21.63
CA ALA A 487 13.17 -15.04 -21.37
C ALA A 487 13.62 -14.72 -19.93
N ALA A 488 13.45 -13.47 -19.48
CA ALA A 488 13.76 -13.03 -18.12
C ALA A 488 12.95 -13.80 -17.06
N ALA A 489 11.62 -13.84 -17.19
CA ALA A 489 10.73 -14.55 -16.26
C ALA A 489 11.05 -16.05 -16.16
N SER A 490 11.46 -16.67 -17.27
CA SER A 490 11.84 -18.10 -17.31
C SER A 490 13.21 -18.40 -16.71
N THR A 491 14.12 -17.40 -16.63
CA THR A 491 15.42 -17.58 -15.94
C THR A 491 15.28 -17.52 -14.42
N THR A 492 14.46 -16.61 -13.89
CA THR A 492 14.33 -16.36 -12.44
C THR A 492 13.68 -17.53 -11.69
N THR A 493 12.84 -18.33 -12.36
CA THR A 493 12.14 -19.48 -11.75
C THR A 493 13.08 -20.56 -11.19
N THR A 494 14.36 -20.59 -11.61
CA THR A 494 15.33 -21.60 -11.17
C THR A 494 15.83 -21.43 -9.73
N LEU A 495 15.56 -20.30 -9.07
CA LEU A 495 15.97 -20.03 -7.68
C LEU A 495 14.83 -20.12 -6.65
N ALA A 496 13.58 -20.24 -7.08
CA ALA A 496 12.40 -20.16 -6.21
C ALA A 496 11.64 -21.50 -6.03
N THR A 497 12.33 -22.64 -6.00
CA THR A 497 11.67 -23.95 -5.77
C THR A 497 12.41 -24.83 -4.77
N THR A 498 12.06 -24.71 -3.48
CA THR A 498 12.30 -25.77 -2.49
C THR A 498 11.11 -25.91 -1.53
N ARG A 499 9.91 -26.12 -2.10
CA ARG A 499 8.72 -26.53 -1.34
C ARG A 499 8.78 -28.05 -1.13
N THR A 500 9.43 -28.48 -0.05
CA THR A 500 9.65 -29.90 0.26
C THR A 500 8.34 -30.63 0.56
N THR A 501 7.78 -31.31 -0.44
CA THR A 501 6.63 -32.21 -0.24
C THR A 501 7.10 -33.53 0.40
N LEU A 502 6.86 -33.71 1.70
CA LEU A 502 6.95 -35.04 2.30
C LEU A 502 5.82 -35.94 1.78
N PRO A 503 6.10 -37.17 1.31
CA PRO A 503 5.07 -38.07 0.82
C PRO A 503 4.22 -38.61 1.99
N ARG A 504 2.91 -38.33 1.94
CA ARG A 504 1.91 -38.87 2.87
C ARG A 504 1.79 -40.39 2.66
N ALA A 505 2.07 -41.16 3.71
CA ALA A 505 1.89 -42.61 3.67
C ALA A 505 0.40 -42.99 3.60
N THR A 506 0.04 -43.81 2.60
CA THR A 506 -1.31 -44.40 2.48
C THR A 506 -1.18 -45.91 2.55
N THR A 507 -1.76 -46.51 3.59
CA THR A 507 -1.78 -47.96 3.83
C THR A 507 -3.09 -48.58 3.35
N THR A 508 -3.03 -49.56 2.44
CA THR A 508 -4.12 -50.51 2.14
C THR A 508 -3.55 -51.77 1.45
N PRO A 509 -4.26 -52.92 1.40
CA PRO A 509 -3.62 -54.20 1.74
C PRO A 509 -3.29 -55.12 0.56
N THR A 510 -2.50 -56.14 0.90
CA THR A 510 -1.95 -57.19 0.04
C THR A 510 -2.98 -58.09 -0.65
N THR A 511 -2.76 -58.40 -1.93
CA THR A 511 -3.08 -59.72 -2.51
C THR A 511 -2.03 -60.15 -3.55
N ALA A 512 -1.54 -61.38 -3.43
CA ALA A 512 -0.55 -62.08 -4.29
C ALA A 512 -1.15 -62.51 -5.66
N ALA A 513 -0.45 -62.97 -6.72
CA ALA A 513 0.94 -63.05 -7.25
C ALA A 513 0.83 -63.78 -8.64
N PRO A 514 1.84 -64.41 -9.32
CA PRO A 514 3.31 -64.43 -9.17
C PRO A 514 4.14 -64.31 -10.50
N SER A 515 5.48 -64.50 -10.40
CA SER A 515 6.39 -65.15 -11.39
C SER A 515 6.95 -64.35 -12.60
N ILE A 516 8.20 -64.48 -13.09
CA ILE A 516 9.50 -65.10 -12.65
C ILE A 516 10.69 -64.44 -13.41
N ALA A 517 11.87 -64.37 -12.78
CA ALA A 517 13.29 -64.28 -13.23
C ALA A 517 13.75 -63.73 -14.61
N GLY A 518 14.94 -63.09 -14.60
CA GLY A 518 15.83 -62.99 -15.78
C GLY A 518 16.92 -61.90 -15.66
N THR A 519 18.20 -62.27 -15.56
CA THR A 519 19.36 -61.34 -15.49
C THR A 519 20.15 -61.30 -16.83
N PRO A 520 21.38 -60.74 -16.96
CA PRO A 520 21.62 -59.55 -17.78
C PRO A 520 22.55 -59.81 -18.99
N ASN A 521 22.80 -58.79 -19.84
CA ASN A 521 24.13 -58.69 -20.47
C ASN A 521 24.52 -57.28 -20.96
N SER A 522 25.82 -57.10 -21.16
CA SER A 522 26.51 -55.86 -21.57
C SER A 522 27.22 -56.04 -22.92
N THR A 523 27.23 -54.99 -23.76
CA THR A 523 28.26 -54.80 -24.81
C THR A 523 28.35 -53.37 -25.35
N THR A 524 29.52 -52.75 -25.20
CA THR A 524 30.13 -51.70 -26.07
C THR A 524 30.80 -52.36 -27.30
N PRO A 525 31.45 -51.67 -28.29
CA PRO A 525 31.77 -50.23 -28.45
C PRO A 525 31.47 -49.61 -29.86
N ALA A 526 31.90 -48.35 -30.07
CA ALA A 526 31.77 -47.51 -31.29
C ALA A 526 32.71 -47.90 -32.48
N PRO A 527 32.65 -47.23 -33.68
CA PRO A 527 33.55 -46.08 -33.92
C PRO A 527 33.18 -44.98 -34.98
N ASN A 528 33.80 -43.79 -34.81
CA ASN A 528 34.41 -42.83 -35.78
C ASN A 528 33.70 -42.09 -36.96
N SER A 529 34.26 -40.88 -37.23
CA SER A 529 34.40 -40.11 -38.51
C SER A 529 33.21 -39.27 -39.04
N THR A 530 33.35 -38.10 -39.71
CA THR A 530 34.46 -37.14 -39.97
C THR A 530 33.94 -35.82 -40.63
N ALA A 531 34.49 -34.64 -40.28
CA ALA A 531 34.60 -33.31 -41.01
C ALA A 531 33.41 -32.74 -41.85
N THR A 532 33.31 -31.49 -42.34
CA THR A 532 34.12 -30.23 -42.38
C THR A 532 33.09 -29.06 -42.42
N THR A 533 33.39 -27.76 -42.23
CA THR A 533 34.03 -26.83 -43.19
C THR A 533 34.15 -25.43 -42.56
N THR A 534 35.16 -24.64 -42.96
CA THR A 534 35.46 -23.28 -42.46
C THR A 534 35.10 -22.21 -43.49
N SER A 535 34.69 -21.02 -43.04
CA SER A 535 34.78 -19.76 -43.82
C SER A 535 35.00 -18.57 -42.89
N SER A 536 35.82 -17.60 -43.30
CA SER A 536 36.26 -16.44 -42.52
C SER A 536 36.07 -15.13 -43.30
N THR A 537 35.81 -14.04 -42.58
CA THR A 537 35.86 -12.66 -43.12
C THR A 537 36.35 -11.71 -42.02
N THR A 538 37.06 -10.64 -42.37
CA THR A 538 37.86 -9.85 -41.41
C THR A 538 37.78 -8.34 -41.66
N SER A 539 37.55 -7.58 -40.57
CA SER A 539 37.88 -6.17 -40.31
C SER A 539 37.33 -5.02 -41.18
N SER A 540 36.81 -3.99 -40.51
CA SER A 540 37.45 -2.65 -40.50
C SER A 540 36.97 -1.80 -39.30
N THR A 541 37.79 -0.85 -38.86
CA THR A 541 37.57 0.00 -37.67
C THR A 541 37.81 1.46 -38.04
N THR A 542 36.98 2.39 -37.54
CA THR A 542 37.20 3.85 -37.72
C THR A 542 36.92 4.58 -36.42
N SER A 543 37.82 5.49 -36.03
CA SER A 543 37.68 6.35 -34.85
C SER A 543 37.48 7.82 -35.26
N SER A 544 36.77 8.59 -34.43
CA SER A 544 36.69 10.05 -34.56
C SER A 544 36.93 10.74 -33.21
N THR A 545 37.41 11.98 -33.26
CA THR A 545 37.89 12.74 -32.09
C THR A 545 37.34 14.16 -32.16
N THR A 546 36.83 14.69 -31.05
CA THR A 546 36.33 16.07 -30.96
C THR A 546 36.88 16.74 -29.70
N SER A 547 37.42 17.95 -29.84
CA SER A 547 37.97 18.75 -28.74
C SER A 547 37.01 19.87 -28.34
N SER A 548 36.98 20.23 -27.05
CA SER A 548 36.26 21.38 -26.51
C SER A 548 37.20 22.39 -25.84
N THR A 549 36.80 23.66 -25.83
CA THR A 549 37.57 24.79 -25.30
C THR A 549 36.79 25.48 -24.20
N THR A 550 37.42 25.71 -23.03
CA THR A 550 36.77 26.34 -21.87
C THR A 550 37.22 27.79 -21.71
N THR A 551 36.28 28.70 -21.45
CA THR A 551 36.55 30.11 -21.08
C THR A 551 36.17 30.31 -19.61
N THR A 552 36.97 31.07 -18.86
CA THR A 552 36.75 31.31 -17.42
C THR A 552 36.50 32.80 -17.15
N THR A 553 35.42 33.10 -16.42
CA THR A 553 35.09 34.45 -15.94
C THR A 553 35.07 34.44 -14.41
N THR A 554 35.61 35.47 -13.77
CA THR A 554 35.70 35.60 -12.31
C THR A 554 34.91 36.81 -11.82
N ILE A 555 34.06 36.66 -10.81
CA ILE A 555 33.32 37.75 -10.16
C ILE A 555 33.61 37.72 -8.65
N PRO A 556 34.03 38.83 -8.01
CA PRO A 556 34.24 38.89 -6.57
C PRO A 556 32.93 39.20 -5.83
N VAL A 557 32.76 38.62 -4.64
CA VAL A 557 31.64 38.94 -3.73
C VAL A 557 32.22 39.58 -2.47
N ASN A 558 31.64 40.71 -2.04
CA ASN A 558 32.04 41.44 -0.85
C ASN A 558 30.87 41.48 0.14
N CYS A 559 31.09 41.04 1.38
CA CYS A 559 30.04 40.90 2.39
C CYS A 559 30.29 41.84 3.57
N SER A 560 29.35 42.73 3.87
CA SER A 560 29.37 43.59 5.05
C SER A 560 27.94 43.94 5.45
N GLY A 561 27.58 43.69 6.71
CA GLY A 561 26.29 44.08 7.30
C GLY A 561 25.36 42.91 7.64
N LEU A 562 25.49 42.40 8.88
CA LEU A 562 24.44 41.69 9.61
C LEU A 562 24.39 42.28 11.02
N GLN A 563 23.20 42.64 11.48
CA GLN A 563 22.95 43.18 12.82
C GLN A 563 21.83 42.35 13.46
N LEU A 564 21.94 42.07 14.75
CA LEU A 564 21.00 41.26 15.52
C LEU A 564 20.25 42.17 16.50
N ASP A 565 18.92 42.12 16.49
CA ASP A 565 18.07 42.68 17.54
C ASP A 565 17.42 41.55 18.33
N SER A 566 17.43 41.68 19.66
CA SER A 566 16.78 40.76 20.60
C SER A 566 15.73 41.51 21.41
N ASN A 567 14.46 41.08 21.32
CA ASN A 567 13.40 41.56 22.23
C ASN A 567 13.12 40.50 23.30
N ASP A 568 13.08 40.96 24.54
CA ASP A 568 13.04 40.13 25.74
C ASP A 568 11.62 40.12 26.33
N TYR A 569 11.01 38.93 26.43
CA TYR A 569 9.74 38.70 27.13
C TYR A 569 9.90 37.45 28.00
N GLY A 570 10.06 37.67 29.31
CA GLY A 570 10.43 36.62 30.26
C GLY A 570 9.29 35.65 30.58
N GLY A 571 9.66 34.38 30.84
CA GLY A 571 8.79 33.41 31.53
C GLY A 571 8.92 31.96 31.06
N THR A 572 9.32 31.72 29.82
CA THR A 572 9.39 30.39 29.18
C THR A 572 10.59 30.31 28.22
N PRO A 573 11.11 29.11 27.88
CA PRO A 573 12.27 28.99 26.99
C PRO A 573 11.94 29.47 25.57
N ALA A 574 12.50 30.62 25.19
CA ALA A 574 12.29 31.22 23.88
C ALA A 574 13.11 30.51 22.79
N TYR A 575 12.42 29.98 21.77
CA TYR A 575 13.05 29.51 20.55
C TYR A 575 13.53 30.70 19.72
N SER A 576 14.84 30.81 19.50
CA SER A 576 15.42 31.84 18.63
C SER A 576 15.52 31.33 17.19
N TYR A 577 14.69 31.88 16.30
CA TYR A 577 14.72 31.56 14.87
C TYR A 577 15.74 32.43 14.13
N MET A 578 16.55 31.83 13.26
CA MET A 578 17.53 32.54 12.44
C MET A 578 17.10 32.49 10.97
N PHE A 579 16.61 33.61 10.44
CA PHE A 579 16.20 33.74 9.04
C PHE A 579 17.35 34.30 8.20
N LEU A 580 17.70 33.61 7.10
CA LEU A 580 18.63 34.10 6.08
C LEU A 580 17.83 34.55 4.86
N THR A 581 17.60 35.87 4.72
CA THR A 581 16.97 36.46 3.54
C THR A 581 18.02 37.09 2.62
N ARG A 582 18.09 36.62 1.37
CA ARG A 582 18.87 37.26 0.31
C ARG A 582 17.96 38.24 -0.44
N ASN A 583 18.26 39.54 -0.40
CA ASN A 583 17.59 40.52 -1.23
C ASN A 583 18.00 40.34 -2.71
N GLY A 584 17.01 40.22 -3.61
CA GLY A 584 17.19 40.41 -5.06
C GLY A 584 16.96 39.18 -5.94
N SER A 585 15.77 39.13 -6.55
CA SER A 585 15.44 38.71 -7.93
C SER A 585 16.06 37.45 -8.55
N TYR A 586 15.19 36.45 -8.81
CA TYR A 586 15.21 35.43 -9.88
C TYR A 586 16.53 35.10 -10.62
N ALA A 587 17.05 33.90 -10.32
CA ALA A 587 17.23 32.84 -11.32
C ALA A 587 17.22 31.48 -10.58
N GLN A 588 16.41 30.51 -11.03
CA GLN A 588 16.62 29.11 -10.65
C GLN A 588 17.57 28.52 -11.70
N ASP A 589 18.78 28.18 -11.28
CA ASP A 589 19.55 27.00 -11.68
C ASP A 589 20.89 27.00 -10.90
N GLU A 590 21.52 25.83 -10.79
CA GLU A 590 22.79 25.54 -10.09
C GLU A 590 22.79 25.58 -8.53
N CYS A 591 22.50 24.44 -7.91
CA CYS A 591 22.86 24.15 -6.52
C CYS A 591 24.23 23.45 -6.44
N TYR A 592 25.26 24.13 -5.92
CA TYR A 592 26.55 23.50 -5.57
C TYR A 592 26.55 23.01 -4.11
N PRO A 593 27.02 21.77 -3.82
CA PRO A 593 27.04 21.23 -2.46
C PRO A 593 28.16 21.83 -1.61
N ALA A 594 27.82 22.74 -0.70
CA ALA A 594 28.72 23.23 0.34
C ALA A 594 28.75 22.28 1.54
N ARG A 595 29.92 21.73 1.89
CA ARG A 595 30.10 20.95 3.13
C ARG A 595 30.41 21.87 4.31
N VAL A 596 29.49 21.97 5.25
CA VAL A 596 29.75 22.60 6.57
C VAL A 596 30.39 21.56 7.49
N THR A 597 31.55 21.87 8.05
CA THR A 597 32.22 21.01 9.06
C THR A 597 32.21 21.72 10.41
N VAL A 598 31.40 21.24 11.36
CA VAL A 598 31.41 21.72 12.74
C VAL A 598 32.48 20.96 13.52
N ARG A 599 33.40 21.66 14.19
CA ARG A 599 34.35 21.07 15.15
C ARG A 599 34.15 21.68 16.52
N TYR A 600 34.00 20.80 17.51
CA TYR A 600 33.95 21.19 18.91
C TYR A 600 35.38 21.28 19.48
N TYR A 601 35.64 22.31 20.28
CA TYR A 601 36.86 22.46 21.06
C TYR A 601 36.46 22.66 22.53
N SER A 602 36.72 21.68 23.39
CA SER A 602 36.62 21.86 24.83
C SER A 602 37.91 22.48 25.37
N ASN A 603 37.77 23.57 26.14
CA ASN A 603 38.90 24.27 26.71
C ASN A 603 39.17 23.75 28.14
N GLY A 604 40.20 22.90 28.28
CA GLY A 604 40.86 22.62 29.56
C GLY A 604 40.62 21.23 30.18
N GLY A 605 41.71 20.62 30.65
CA GLY A 605 41.69 19.42 31.52
C GLY A 605 42.08 18.12 30.82
N ARG A 606 43.14 17.46 31.31
CA ARG A 606 43.57 16.13 30.82
C ARG A 606 42.77 15.01 31.49
N THR A 607 42.13 14.15 30.70
CA THR A 607 41.94 12.73 31.01
C THR A 607 42.04 11.92 29.71
N ASN A 608 42.84 10.85 29.73
CA ASN A 608 42.96 9.92 28.60
C ASN A 608 41.93 8.80 28.75
N GLU A 609 40.89 8.78 27.93
CA GLU A 609 40.15 7.55 27.62
C GLU A 609 39.91 7.45 26.11
N TYR A 610 40.05 6.23 25.58
CA TYR A 610 39.94 5.96 24.15
C TYR A 610 38.47 5.90 23.73
N ALA A 611 38.03 6.82 22.88
CA ALA A 611 36.74 6.75 22.18
C ALA A 611 36.95 6.85 20.66
N ASN A 612 36.88 5.69 19.97
CA ASN A 612 36.76 5.65 18.52
C ASN A 612 35.33 6.08 18.13
N SER A 613 35.14 7.34 17.72
CA SER A 613 33.86 7.80 17.16
C SER A 613 34.02 8.94 16.14
N SER A 614 34.67 8.66 15.01
CA SER A 614 34.49 9.48 13.80
C SER A 614 33.12 9.18 13.16
N GLN A 615 32.04 9.68 13.76
CA GLN A 615 30.72 9.70 13.12
C GLN A 615 30.71 10.73 11.99
N VAL A 616 30.69 10.23 10.75
CA VAL A 616 30.50 11.05 9.55
C VAL A 616 29.01 11.23 9.34
N PHE A 617 28.48 12.40 9.70
CA PHE A 617 27.10 12.77 9.37
C PHE A 617 27.02 13.32 7.95
N THR A 618 26.48 12.51 7.03
CA THR A 618 26.10 12.96 5.69
C THR A 618 24.67 13.48 5.74
N MET A 619 24.49 14.79 5.74
CA MET A 619 23.16 15.41 5.63
C MET A 619 22.88 15.76 4.16
N SER A 620 21.75 15.28 3.65
CA SER A 620 21.20 15.67 2.35
C SER A 620 20.08 16.68 2.58
N PHE A 621 20.12 17.82 1.90
CA PHE A 621 19.20 18.93 2.18
C PHE A 621 17.96 18.88 1.27
N GLY A 622 16.84 18.42 1.83
CA GLY A 622 15.50 18.76 1.36
C GLY A 622 15.04 20.11 1.94
N ASN A 623 14.01 20.71 1.35
CA ASN A 623 13.53 22.04 1.72
C ASN A 623 13.11 22.12 3.21
N THR A 624 13.52 23.21 3.87
CA THR A 624 13.36 23.50 5.32
C THR A 624 14.18 22.59 6.26
N ALA A 625 15.22 23.15 6.88
CA ALA A 625 16.05 22.46 7.87
C ALA A 625 15.92 23.13 9.25
N PHE A 626 15.62 22.33 10.28
CA PHE A 626 15.65 22.73 11.68
C PHE A 626 16.98 22.32 12.33
N ALA A 627 17.67 23.25 12.97
CA ALA A 627 18.90 22.96 13.72
C ALA A 627 18.60 22.82 15.21
N HIS A 628 18.58 21.58 15.73
CA HIS A 628 18.59 21.35 17.17
C HIS A 628 19.99 21.59 17.73
N VAL A 629 20.14 22.64 18.54
CA VAL A 629 21.36 22.90 19.32
C VAL A 629 21.04 22.61 20.78
N CYS A 630 21.69 21.61 21.36
CA CYS A 630 21.55 21.30 22.79
C CYS A 630 22.12 22.45 23.65
N PRO A 631 21.49 22.81 24.77
CA PRO A 631 21.99 23.89 25.62
C PRO A 631 23.29 23.47 26.31
N VAL A 632 24.40 24.12 25.93
CA VAL A 632 25.65 24.02 26.67
C VAL A 632 25.59 25.02 27.83
N SER A 633 25.71 24.53 29.07
CA SER A 633 25.74 25.39 30.24
C SER A 633 27.03 26.22 30.27
N SER A 634 26.90 27.50 30.60
CA SER A 634 27.95 28.53 30.76
C SER A 634 28.72 28.98 29.48
N ASN A 635 28.44 30.21 29.06
CA ASN A 635 29.30 31.15 28.30
C ASN A 635 30.20 30.57 27.18
N GLY A 636 29.64 29.81 26.25
CA GLY A 636 30.30 29.42 24.99
C GLY A 636 30.01 30.39 23.84
N THR A 637 31.03 30.93 23.17
CA THR A 637 30.88 31.65 21.89
C THR A 637 30.97 30.65 20.73
N VAL A 638 29.96 30.62 19.86
CA VAL A 638 30.00 29.80 18.64
C VAL A 638 30.64 30.60 17.51
N THR A 639 31.83 30.17 17.06
CA THR A 639 32.54 30.79 15.93
C THR A 639 32.50 29.87 14.72
N VAL A 640 31.90 30.31 13.62
CA VAL A 640 31.82 29.57 12.36
C VAL A 640 32.95 30.03 11.43
N HIS A 641 33.90 29.13 11.14
CA HIS A 641 34.93 29.37 10.13
C HIS A 641 34.57 28.72 8.79
N TRP A 642 34.71 29.48 7.71
CA TRP A 642 34.54 28.99 6.34
C TRP A 642 35.92 28.77 5.71
N THR A 643 36.16 27.58 5.16
CA THR A 643 37.36 27.28 4.35
C THR A 643 36.94 26.84 2.96
N ALA A 644 37.26 27.67 1.95
CA ALA A 644 37.09 27.32 0.55
C ALA A 644 38.33 26.55 0.06
N THR A 645 38.17 25.27 -0.26
CA THR A 645 39.26 24.43 -0.81
C THR A 645 39.04 24.24 -2.31
N PRO A 646 39.89 24.80 -3.19
CA PRO A 646 39.79 24.55 -4.62
C PRO A 646 40.26 23.13 -4.93
N ALA A 647 39.41 22.33 -5.57
CA ALA A 647 39.78 20.99 -6.03
C ALA A 647 40.85 21.09 -7.12
N ARG A 648 42.04 20.53 -6.88
CA ARG A 648 43.08 20.37 -7.90
C ARG A 648 43.15 18.93 -8.39
N THR A 649 43.00 18.81 -9.70
CA THR A 649 43.57 17.74 -10.52
C THR A 649 45.09 17.73 -10.39
N ALA A 650 45.70 16.53 -10.37
CA ALA A 650 47.13 16.32 -10.66
C ALA A 650 47.43 14.84 -10.99
N PRO A 651 48.26 14.54 -12.00
CA PRO A 651 48.81 13.20 -12.23
C PRO A 651 50.17 12.96 -11.54
N PHE A 652 50.47 11.67 -11.32
CA PHE A 652 51.80 11.04 -11.17
C PHE A 652 52.68 11.24 -9.91
N ASN A 653 53.52 10.20 -9.68
CA ASN A 653 54.31 9.88 -8.49
C ASN A 653 55.52 10.80 -8.22
N PHE A 654 55.89 10.95 -6.93
CA PHE A 654 57.15 10.43 -6.34
C PHE A 654 57.31 10.84 -4.85
N GLY A 655 58.12 10.08 -4.09
CA GLY A 655 59.04 10.70 -3.10
C GLY A 655 58.61 10.78 -1.64
N ALA A 656 59.39 10.14 -0.77
CA ALA A 656 59.20 10.01 0.66
C ALA A 656 59.60 11.24 1.53
N TRP A 657 59.03 11.26 2.75
CA TRP A 657 59.65 11.65 4.04
C TRP A 657 59.94 13.14 4.43
N SER A 658 59.28 13.51 5.53
CA SER A 658 59.86 14.00 6.80
C SER A 658 59.87 15.51 7.17
N ALA A 659 59.41 15.72 8.42
CA ALA A 659 59.96 16.58 9.48
C ALA A 659 59.70 18.10 9.53
N SER A 660 58.86 18.44 10.53
CA SER A 660 59.13 19.45 11.57
C SER A 660 58.88 20.95 11.30
N PRO A 661 58.70 21.77 12.37
CA PRO A 661 57.75 22.89 12.39
C PRO A 661 58.44 24.25 12.60
N TYR A 662 57.68 25.36 12.66
CA TYR A 662 57.82 26.44 13.67
C TYR A 662 56.77 27.56 13.51
N SER A 663 56.50 28.26 14.63
CA SER A 663 55.94 29.62 14.80
C SER A 663 54.70 30.03 13.97
N ALA A 664 53.50 30.27 14.54
CA ALA A 664 53.09 31.14 15.67
C ALA A 664 52.93 32.63 15.33
N ASN A 665 51.77 33.17 15.74
CA ASN A 665 51.34 34.58 15.78
C ASN A 665 51.09 35.27 14.42
N SER A 666 50.14 36.21 14.25
CA SER A 666 48.91 36.56 14.99
C SER A 666 48.12 37.62 14.20
N ILE A 667 46.79 37.46 14.10
CA ILE A 667 45.77 38.55 14.19
C ILE A 667 45.53 39.50 12.97
N TYR A 668 44.22 39.73 12.68
CA TYR A 668 43.53 40.68 11.75
C TYR A 668 43.88 40.59 10.25
N CYS A 669 42.94 40.34 9.32
CA CYS A 669 41.48 40.57 9.30
C CYS A 669 40.66 39.32 8.96
#